data_AF-A0A7Y2AK94-F1
#
_entry.id   AF-A0A7Y2AK94-F1
#
_cell.length_a   1.000
_cell.length_b   1.000
_cell.length_c   1.000
_cell.angle_alpha   90.00
_cell.angle_beta   90.00
_cell.angle_gamma   90.00
#
_symmetry.space_group_name_H-M   'P 1'
#
loop_
_entity.id
_entity.type
_entity.pdbx_description
1 polymer ?
#
loop_
_entity_poly.entity_id
_entity_poly.type
_entity_poly.pdbx_seq_one_letter_code
_entity_poly.pdbx_strand_id
1 'polypeptide(L)'
;MFSIDGIVSGFDTTSVIESLLGFQQAQIDKFNSRKAEIAVKQSSYKGIEAQVLTLQSSLSQLNRTQSSVFDVNLATSSDEDILTVAADGSATSGTYQMTVESLAAAQQLGSQGFSSTTETIATGDITFKVGDRAEQTITIDQSNNTLKGMVTTINDQLTDVNASVIYDQGAGSHRILLTSKHTGADNVITVTSAQDGGTGSIADFSGTPIQEAANAVLTLGSGPGAITASYASNQIEELIDGVTLSLNSAVPGTKVTVEVAADVTAAQEAIEGFVSDFNSVIEFIDNQTRYTPETEQASPLLGDRSVSTLKNRLLSAVSDTVTTTSGVSRLSQIGVDLNEKGKLVIDSGKLTDALNGDLEGVDPKDIRNLFGLNGVSSNAGIEFLTGGIRTLDSKTPYEVDITQAAERATITATNALAGSVDIDDTNNTVQITLDGTVSESLTLANGTYTPEELASHLQNTINNSETLGVHDVIVTVSGSNELSITSEVYGANSQLASVSGTSASTLGFDGTESDSGQDVAGVFIVDGVEEIGKGSGRVLIGDTDNENTADLQVRVTLTSGQVAAGVDGTISLSRGVSGRLDTYISKIVDGETGLLKSADDEFKSKIDSIDESIKRVEEITESKRTYLIAEFTALESILSELQNTGSFISSQLNSLSAFNSKSK
;
A
#
# COMPACT_ATOMS: atom_id res chain seq x y z
N MET A 1 -8.65 -61.86 27.66
CA MET A 1 -9.42 -62.78 28.51
C MET A 1 -9.11 -62.43 29.96
N PHE A 2 -10.01 -61.69 30.61
CA PHE A 2 -9.93 -61.46 32.05
C PHE A 2 -10.80 -62.51 32.74
N SER A 3 -10.19 -63.49 33.40
CA SER A 3 -10.84 -64.23 34.48
C SER A 3 -9.78 -64.60 35.51
N ILE A 4 -9.61 -63.78 36.54
CA ILE A 4 -8.99 -64.25 37.77
C ILE A 4 -9.83 -63.70 38.89
N ASP A 5 -10.46 -64.59 39.66
CA ASP A 5 -10.78 -64.26 41.04
C ASP A 5 -10.81 -65.52 41.90
N GLY A 6 -9.81 -65.64 42.77
CA GLY A 6 -9.54 -66.62 43.83
C GLY A 6 -10.53 -67.77 44.08
N ILE A 7 -10.85 -68.59 43.07
CA ILE A 7 -11.83 -69.69 43.20
C ILE A 7 -11.38 -70.71 44.25
N VAL A 8 -10.06 -70.87 44.44
CA VAL A 8 -9.45 -71.84 45.35
C VAL A 8 -8.99 -71.18 46.65
N SER A 9 -8.46 -69.96 46.60
CA SER A 9 -7.86 -69.27 47.75
C SER A 9 -8.78 -68.30 48.50
N GLY A 10 -9.81 -67.75 47.85
CA GLY A 10 -10.70 -66.72 48.39
C GLY A 10 -10.14 -65.29 48.41
N PHE A 11 -8.98 -65.03 47.79
CA PHE A 11 -8.37 -63.69 47.72
C PHE A 11 -8.74 -62.94 46.43
N ASP A 12 -9.03 -61.64 46.57
CA ASP A 12 -9.16 -60.71 45.44
C ASP A 12 -7.76 -60.36 44.89
N THR A 13 -7.24 -61.29 44.10
CA THR A 13 -5.93 -61.19 43.45
C THR A 13 -5.83 -59.96 42.53
N THR A 14 -6.94 -59.49 41.96
CA THR A 14 -6.96 -58.30 41.11
C THR A 14 -6.64 -57.05 41.93
N SER A 15 -7.31 -56.86 43.07
CA SER A 15 -7.05 -55.72 43.97
C SER A 15 -5.61 -55.69 44.52
N VAL A 16 -5.02 -56.87 44.77
CA VAL A 16 -3.64 -56.99 45.25
C VAL A 16 -2.65 -56.62 44.15
N ILE A 17 -2.87 -57.09 42.92
CA ILE A 17 -2.04 -56.72 41.76
C ILE A 17 -2.11 -55.21 41.52
N GLU A 18 -3.30 -54.60 41.55
CA GLU A 18 -3.43 -53.15 41.38
C GLU A 18 -2.77 -52.37 42.53
N SER A 19 -2.89 -52.83 43.77
CA SER A 19 -2.20 -52.26 44.92
C SER A 19 -0.67 -52.32 44.76
N LEU A 20 -0.14 -53.40 44.17
CA LEU A 20 1.30 -53.57 43.89
C LEU A 20 1.81 -52.72 42.72
N LEU A 21 0.92 -52.21 41.87
CA LEU A 21 1.24 -51.31 40.75
C LEU A 21 1.00 -49.83 41.09
N GLY A 22 0.41 -49.52 42.25
CA GLY A 22 0.06 -48.15 42.64
C GLY A 22 1.23 -47.16 42.70
N PHE A 23 2.46 -47.63 42.96
CA PHE A 23 3.66 -46.78 42.93
C PHE A 23 3.95 -46.25 41.52
N GLN A 24 3.83 -47.09 40.49
CA GLN A 24 4.04 -46.67 39.11
C GLN A 24 2.93 -45.73 38.65
N GLN A 25 1.68 -45.97 39.08
CA GLN A 25 0.59 -45.04 38.79
C GLN A 25 0.86 -43.65 39.40
N ALA A 26 1.28 -43.59 40.67
CA ALA A 26 1.64 -42.33 41.30
C ALA A 26 2.81 -41.61 40.59
N GLN A 27 3.75 -42.36 40.00
CA GLN A 27 4.82 -41.79 39.19
C GLN A 27 4.29 -41.19 37.86
N ILE A 28 3.40 -41.90 37.17
CA ILE A 28 2.72 -41.40 35.96
C ILE A 28 1.94 -40.13 36.28
N ASP A 29 1.18 -40.11 37.39
CA ASP A 29 0.39 -38.95 37.81
C ASP A 29 1.27 -37.72 38.07
N LYS A 30 2.47 -37.93 38.65
CA LYS A 30 3.47 -36.87 38.83
C LYS A 30 4.01 -36.34 37.50
N PHE A 31 4.29 -37.23 36.54
CA PHE A 31 4.71 -36.82 35.20
C PHE A 31 3.61 -36.06 34.46
N ASN A 32 2.37 -36.54 34.50
CA ASN A 32 1.21 -35.85 33.93
C ASN A 32 1.00 -34.47 34.55
N SER A 33 1.13 -34.35 35.87
CA SER A 33 1.04 -33.05 36.56
C SER A 33 2.13 -32.08 36.08
N ARG A 34 3.37 -32.56 35.94
CA ARG A 34 4.48 -31.75 35.43
C ARG A 34 4.29 -31.37 33.96
N LYS A 35 3.79 -32.29 33.13
CA LYS A 35 3.45 -32.03 31.72
C LYS A 35 2.39 -30.94 31.62
N ALA A 36 1.33 -31.03 32.42
CA ALA A 36 0.28 -30.01 32.45
C ALA A 36 0.84 -28.63 32.85
N GLU A 37 1.72 -28.56 33.85
CA GLU A 37 2.38 -27.31 34.24
C GLU A 37 3.19 -26.70 33.08
N ILE A 38 3.97 -27.52 32.35
CA ILE A 38 4.76 -27.06 31.21
C ILE A 38 3.87 -26.62 30.04
N ALA A 39 2.78 -27.35 29.76
CA ALA A 39 1.82 -26.99 28.72
C ALA A 39 1.11 -25.67 29.01
N VAL A 40 0.82 -25.37 30.28
CA VAL A 40 0.28 -24.06 30.69
C VAL A 40 1.30 -22.96 30.43
N LYS A 41 2.58 -23.15 30.81
CA LYS A 41 3.66 -22.17 30.52
C LYS A 41 3.83 -21.92 29.02
N GLN A 42 3.83 -22.99 28.22
CA GLN A 42 3.88 -22.90 26.76
C GLN A 42 2.71 -22.08 26.20
N SER A 43 1.49 -22.32 26.70
CA SER A 43 0.30 -21.58 26.29
C SER A 43 0.40 -20.09 26.67
N SER A 44 0.94 -19.77 27.85
CA SER A 44 1.20 -18.39 28.26
C SER A 44 2.22 -17.69 27.35
N TYR A 45 3.29 -18.39 26.93
CA TYR A 45 4.27 -17.85 25.98
C TYR A 45 3.65 -17.56 24.60
N LYS A 46 2.84 -18.47 24.08
CA LYS A 46 2.08 -18.24 22.83
C LYS A 46 1.11 -17.07 22.95
N GLY A 47 0.54 -16.87 24.13
CA GLY A 47 -0.27 -15.68 24.42
C GLY A 47 0.53 -14.38 24.32
N ILE A 48 1.76 -14.36 24.87
CA ILE A 48 2.67 -13.22 24.73
C ILE A 48 3.03 -13.00 23.26
N GLU A 49 3.38 -14.06 22.53
CA GLU A 49 3.68 -14.00 21.10
C GLU A 49 2.54 -13.37 20.30
N ALA A 50 1.30 -13.83 20.51
CA ALA A 50 0.13 -13.26 19.84
C ALA A 50 -0.05 -11.77 20.14
N GLN A 51 0.07 -11.35 21.40
CA GLN A 51 -0.05 -9.94 21.80
C GLN A 51 1.04 -9.07 21.17
N VAL A 52 2.27 -9.58 21.13
CA VAL A 52 3.42 -8.89 20.54
C VAL A 52 3.29 -8.78 19.02
N LEU A 53 2.75 -9.80 18.34
CA LEU A 53 2.45 -9.74 16.90
C LEU A 53 1.34 -8.72 16.59
N THR A 54 0.31 -8.62 17.43
CA THR A 54 -0.70 -7.55 17.30
C THR A 54 -0.08 -6.18 17.44
N LEU A 55 0.76 -5.96 18.47
CA LEU A 55 1.51 -4.72 18.62
C LEU A 55 2.39 -4.43 17.40
N GLN A 56 3.05 -5.45 16.83
CA GLN A 56 3.85 -5.30 15.61
C GLN A 56 3.05 -4.73 14.43
N SER A 57 1.81 -5.19 14.25
CA SER A 57 0.93 -4.68 13.20
C SER A 57 0.68 -3.18 13.36
N SER A 58 0.35 -2.72 14.58
CA SER A 58 0.11 -1.30 14.87
C SER A 58 1.37 -0.44 14.71
N LEU A 59 2.54 -0.99 15.07
CA LEU A 59 3.84 -0.33 14.83
C LEU A 59 4.14 -0.17 13.34
N SER A 60 3.81 -1.19 12.53
CA SER A 60 4.04 -1.15 11.08
C SER A 60 3.25 -0.02 10.40
N GLN A 61 2.03 0.27 10.88
CA GLN A 61 1.20 1.37 10.37
C GLN A 61 1.84 2.74 10.65
N LEU A 62 2.39 2.92 11.85
CA LEU A 62 3.09 4.15 12.25
C LEU A 62 4.48 4.31 11.62
N ASN A 63 5.12 3.21 11.21
CA ASN A 63 6.46 3.19 10.63
C ASN A 63 6.46 3.34 9.09
N ARG A 64 5.28 3.46 8.44
CA ARG A 64 5.21 3.62 6.98
C ARG A 64 5.82 4.94 6.55
N THR A 65 6.77 4.85 5.61
CA THR A 65 7.42 6.01 4.99
C THR A 65 6.70 6.52 3.75
N GLN A 66 5.88 5.67 3.12
CA GLN A 66 5.04 6.02 1.98
C GLN A 66 3.56 5.82 2.33
N SER A 67 2.72 6.76 1.91
CA SER A 67 1.30 6.83 2.28
C SER A 67 1.14 6.72 3.80
N SER A 68 1.96 7.48 4.53
CA SER A 68 1.93 7.46 5.99
C SER A 68 0.59 8.00 6.48
N VAL A 69 0.13 7.52 7.62
CA VAL A 69 -1.06 8.07 8.29
C VAL A 69 -0.88 9.54 8.70
N PHE A 70 0.36 10.02 8.71
CA PHE A 70 0.75 11.40 9.02
C PHE A 70 0.76 12.34 7.79
N ASP A 71 0.67 11.80 6.58
CA ASP A 71 0.76 12.55 5.32
C ASP A 71 -0.61 12.68 4.62
N VAL A 72 -1.70 12.41 5.34
CA VAL A 72 -3.05 12.51 4.78
C VAL A 72 -3.50 13.97 4.85
N ASN A 73 -3.95 14.50 3.72
CA ASN A 73 -4.61 15.81 3.66
C ASN A 73 -6.11 15.64 3.43
N LEU A 74 -6.89 16.54 4.02
CA LEU A 74 -8.30 16.72 3.75
C LEU A 74 -8.50 18.05 3.05
N ALA A 75 -9.17 18.01 1.90
CA ALA A 75 -9.71 19.21 1.28
C ALA A 75 -11.19 19.34 1.63
N THR A 76 -11.63 20.53 2.00
CA THR A 76 -13.03 20.85 2.25
C THR A 76 -13.47 22.04 1.42
N SER A 77 -14.74 22.08 1.05
CA SER A 77 -15.36 23.20 0.34
C SER A 77 -16.40 23.86 1.22
N SER A 78 -16.47 25.19 1.20
CA SER A 78 -17.52 25.93 1.90
C SER A 78 -18.91 25.77 1.26
N ASP A 79 -18.98 25.26 0.02
CA ASP A 79 -20.22 25.04 -0.72
C ASP A 79 -20.07 23.87 -1.72
N GLU A 80 -20.44 22.67 -1.27
CA GLU A 80 -20.33 21.43 -2.07
C GLU A 80 -21.35 21.35 -3.22
N ASP A 81 -22.44 22.13 -3.19
CA ASP A 81 -23.40 22.21 -4.29
C ASP A 81 -22.81 22.93 -5.52
N ILE A 82 -21.82 23.81 -5.29
CA ILE A 82 -21.05 24.49 -6.35
C ILE A 82 -19.82 23.67 -6.74
N LEU A 83 -19.07 23.23 -5.74
CA LEU A 83 -17.77 22.60 -5.95
C LEU A 83 -17.45 21.61 -4.82
N THR A 84 -17.14 20.37 -5.17
CA THR A 84 -16.50 19.41 -4.26
C THR A 84 -15.01 19.32 -4.54
N VAL A 85 -14.24 18.92 -3.53
CA VAL A 85 -12.78 18.89 -3.59
C VAL A 85 -12.22 17.61 -2.98
N ALA A 86 -11.11 17.14 -3.54
CA ALA A 86 -10.31 16.06 -2.98
C ALA A 86 -8.84 16.47 -2.98
N ALA A 87 -8.09 16.03 -1.96
CA ALA A 87 -6.65 16.22 -1.87
C ALA A 87 -5.97 14.87 -1.73
N ASP A 88 -4.79 14.75 -2.32
CA ASP A 88 -3.87 13.64 -2.08
C ASP A 88 -2.79 14.02 -1.04
N GLY A 89 -1.86 13.10 -0.78
CA GLY A 89 -0.79 13.31 0.21
C GLY A 89 0.31 14.30 -0.20
N SER A 90 0.31 14.76 -1.46
CA SER A 90 1.22 15.79 -1.95
C SER A 90 0.66 17.21 -1.80
N ALA A 91 -0.66 17.33 -1.62
CA ALA A 91 -1.33 18.62 -1.48
C ALA A 91 -0.72 19.45 -0.35
N THR A 92 -0.42 20.71 -0.63
CA THR A 92 0.09 21.64 0.38
C THR A 92 -1.06 22.30 1.12
N SER A 93 -0.99 22.31 2.46
CA SER A 93 -2.01 22.96 3.29
C SER A 93 -2.15 24.45 2.96
N GLY A 94 -3.39 24.91 2.84
CA GLY A 94 -3.68 26.28 2.44
C GLY A 94 -5.17 26.55 2.27
N THR A 95 -5.52 27.83 2.21
CA THR A 95 -6.89 28.28 1.95
C THR A 95 -6.96 29.01 0.61
N TYR A 96 -7.85 28.55 -0.25
CA TYR A 96 -8.02 29.02 -1.62
C TYR A 96 -9.43 29.58 -1.78
N GLN A 97 -9.54 30.84 -2.21
CA GLN A 97 -10.83 31.43 -2.56
C GLN A 97 -11.05 31.25 -4.05
N MET A 98 -12.19 30.70 -4.45
CA MET A 98 -12.49 30.36 -5.83
C MET A 98 -13.87 30.83 -6.25
N THR A 99 -14.07 31.02 -7.55
CA THR A 99 -15.37 31.36 -8.14
C THR A 99 -15.54 30.56 -9.42
N VAL A 100 -16.63 29.81 -9.52
CA VAL A 100 -16.98 29.02 -10.71
C VAL A 100 -17.84 29.88 -11.61
N GLU A 101 -17.29 30.29 -12.75
CA GLU A 101 -17.93 31.20 -13.70
C GLU A 101 -18.79 30.44 -14.72
N SER A 102 -18.32 29.30 -15.20
CA SER A 102 -19.08 28.42 -16.09
C SER A 102 -18.63 26.97 -15.98
N LEU A 103 -19.52 26.04 -16.34
CA LEU A 103 -19.20 24.62 -16.44
C LEU A 103 -18.78 24.25 -17.86
N ALA A 104 -17.98 23.21 -17.98
CA ALA A 104 -17.69 22.58 -19.24
C ALA A 104 -18.96 21.90 -19.76
N ALA A 105 -19.26 22.10 -21.04
CA ALA A 105 -20.42 21.57 -21.72
C ALA A 105 -19.98 20.76 -22.95
N ALA A 106 -20.67 19.63 -23.16
CA ALA A 106 -20.53 18.84 -24.38
C ALA A 106 -21.46 19.40 -25.45
N GLN A 107 -20.99 19.40 -26.70
CA GLN A 107 -21.82 19.88 -27.80
C GLN A 107 -23.02 18.94 -28.04
N GLN A 108 -24.17 19.54 -28.33
CA GLN A 108 -25.36 18.82 -28.79
C GLN A 108 -25.80 19.34 -30.15
N LEU A 109 -25.94 18.44 -31.12
CA LEU A 109 -26.28 18.76 -32.50
C LEU A 109 -27.55 18.01 -32.91
N GLY A 110 -28.54 18.76 -33.43
CA GLY A 110 -29.78 18.19 -33.91
C GLY A 110 -29.79 18.03 -35.42
N SER A 111 -30.26 16.90 -35.92
CA SER A 111 -30.56 16.73 -37.34
C SER A 111 -31.70 17.65 -37.79
N GLN A 112 -31.93 17.72 -39.10
CA GLN A 112 -33.20 18.17 -39.66
C GLN A 112 -34.38 17.30 -39.18
N GLY A 113 -35.61 17.81 -39.34
CA GLY A 113 -36.83 17.12 -38.95
C GLY A 113 -37.28 16.05 -39.95
N PHE A 114 -37.77 14.94 -39.42
CA PHE A 114 -38.38 13.82 -40.13
C PHE A 114 -39.86 13.70 -39.73
N SER A 115 -40.71 13.27 -40.66
CA SER A 115 -42.16 13.15 -40.50
C SER A 115 -42.60 12.01 -39.59
N SER A 116 -41.80 10.93 -39.48
CA SER A 116 -42.07 9.78 -38.60
C SER A 116 -40.78 9.02 -38.26
N THR A 117 -40.80 8.22 -37.19
CA THR A 117 -39.66 7.36 -36.78
C THR A 117 -39.32 6.25 -37.77
N THR A 118 -40.22 5.95 -38.70
CA THR A 118 -40.07 4.94 -39.76
C THR A 118 -39.82 5.56 -41.12
N GLU A 119 -39.66 6.89 -41.20
CA GLU A 119 -39.24 7.54 -42.44
C GLU A 119 -37.90 6.96 -42.89
N THR A 120 -37.82 6.66 -44.19
CA THR A 120 -36.63 6.09 -44.79
C THR A 120 -35.55 7.17 -44.92
N ILE A 121 -34.37 6.86 -44.38
CA ILE A 121 -33.16 7.67 -44.50
C ILE A 121 -32.39 7.20 -45.74
N ALA A 122 -31.73 8.12 -46.46
CA ALA A 122 -30.92 7.77 -47.61
C ALA A 122 -29.76 6.81 -47.23
N THR A 123 -29.35 5.95 -48.15
CA THR A 123 -28.23 5.02 -47.92
C THR A 123 -26.89 5.68 -48.22
N GLY A 124 -25.81 5.11 -47.69
CA GLY A 124 -24.44 5.59 -47.87
C GLY A 124 -23.72 5.86 -46.55
N ASP A 125 -22.54 6.45 -46.65
CA ASP A 125 -21.64 6.62 -45.51
C ASP A 125 -21.82 7.99 -44.86
N ILE A 126 -21.75 8.02 -43.53
CA ILE A 126 -21.74 9.25 -42.74
C ILE A 126 -20.53 9.21 -41.82
N THR A 127 -19.71 10.25 -41.92
CA THR A 127 -18.46 10.38 -41.16
C THR A 127 -18.64 11.42 -40.06
N PHE A 128 -18.21 11.05 -38.86
CA PHE A 128 -18.27 11.85 -37.64
C PHE A 128 -16.85 12.13 -37.15
N LYS A 129 -16.61 13.36 -36.70
CA LYS A 129 -15.37 13.75 -36.02
C LYS A 129 -15.71 14.57 -34.78
N VAL A 130 -15.02 14.35 -33.66
CA VAL A 130 -15.20 15.14 -32.43
C VAL A 130 -13.87 15.81 -32.06
N GLY A 131 -13.79 17.13 -32.26
CA GLY A 131 -12.54 17.88 -32.15
C GLY A 131 -11.47 17.33 -33.08
N ASP A 132 -10.29 17.07 -32.55
CA ASP A 132 -9.14 16.54 -33.30
C ASP A 132 -9.02 15.01 -33.32
N ARG A 133 -9.98 14.30 -32.72
CA ARG A 133 -10.01 12.83 -32.72
C ARG A 133 -10.21 12.26 -34.13
N ALA A 134 -9.85 10.99 -34.28
CA ALA A 134 -9.97 10.27 -35.55
C ALA A 134 -11.40 10.26 -36.10
N GLU A 135 -11.52 10.36 -37.43
CA GLU A 135 -12.82 10.26 -38.11
C GLU A 135 -13.40 8.85 -37.98
N GLN A 136 -14.70 8.78 -37.71
CA GLN A 136 -15.45 7.54 -37.59
C GLN A 136 -16.58 7.51 -38.60
N THR A 137 -16.59 6.52 -39.49
CA THR A 137 -17.59 6.38 -40.53
C THR A 137 -18.54 5.23 -40.22
N ILE A 138 -19.85 5.49 -40.31
CA ILE A 138 -20.89 4.45 -40.30
C ILE A 138 -21.49 4.32 -41.69
N THR A 139 -21.94 3.11 -42.04
CA THR A 139 -22.68 2.85 -43.28
C THR A 139 -24.17 2.68 -42.98
N ILE A 140 -25.00 3.42 -43.71
CA ILE A 140 -26.45 3.29 -43.70
C ILE A 140 -26.90 2.49 -44.92
N ASP A 141 -27.54 1.35 -44.68
CA ASP A 141 -28.07 0.45 -45.69
C ASP A 141 -29.54 0.09 -45.42
N GLN A 142 -30.11 -0.82 -46.21
CA GLN A 142 -31.52 -1.22 -46.10
C GLN A 142 -31.88 -1.90 -44.76
N SER A 143 -30.89 -2.36 -43.98
CA SER A 143 -31.10 -3.00 -42.68
C SER A 143 -31.24 -1.98 -41.54
N ASN A 144 -30.71 -0.76 -41.69
CA ASN A 144 -30.65 0.25 -40.63
C ASN A 144 -31.12 1.67 -41.06
N ASN A 145 -31.64 1.86 -42.27
CA ASN A 145 -32.09 3.16 -42.84
C ASN A 145 -33.39 3.75 -42.26
N THR A 146 -33.58 3.66 -40.95
CA THR A 146 -34.63 4.37 -40.20
C THR A 146 -34.01 5.18 -39.09
N LEU A 147 -34.74 6.14 -38.50
CA LEU A 147 -34.26 6.92 -37.35
C LEU A 147 -33.73 6.03 -36.22
N LYS A 148 -34.48 4.96 -35.89
CA LYS A 148 -34.08 4.01 -34.85
C LYS A 148 -32.84 3.19 -35.28
N GLY A 149 -32.80 2.72 -36.52
CA GLY A 149 -31.68 1.92 -37.03
C GLY A 149 -30.38 2.72 -37.07
N MET A 150 -30.43 3.98 -37.51
CA MET A 150 -29.30 4.89 -37.52
C MET A 150 -28.82 5.21 -36.10
N VAL A 151 -29.73 5.55 -35.18
CA VAL A 151 -29.36 5.82 -33.78
C VAL A 151 -28.70 4.61 -33.12
N THR A 152 -29.24 3.41 -33.32
CA THR A 152 -28.61 2.17 -32.83
C THR A 152 -27.23 1.98 -33.45
N THR A 153 -27.09 2.17 -34.77
CA THR A 153 -25.80 2.03 -35.46
C THR A 153 -24.76 3.03 -34.94
N ILE A 154 -25.15 4.28 -34.72
CA ILE A 154 -24.27 5.31 -34.13
C ILE A 154 -23.81 4.88 -32.74
N ASN A 155 -24.74 4.50 -31.85
CA ASN A 155 -24.39 4.14 -30.47
C ASN A 155 -23.56 2.86 -30.36
N ASP A 156 -23.70 1.93 -31.32
CA ASP A 156 -22.96 0.67 -31.33
C ASP A 156 -21.56 0.81 -31.98
N GLN A 157 -21.39 1.72 -32.95
CA GLN A 157 -20.16 1.82 -33.76
C GLN A 157 -19.30 3.05 -33.45
N LEU A 158 -19.86 4.11 -32.88
CA LEU A 158 -19.12 5.32 -32.53
C LEU A 158 -18.68 5.33 -31.07
N THR A 159 -17.45 5.75 -30.83
CA THR A 159 -16.88 5.85 -29.49
C THR A 159 -17.11 7.20 -28.85
N ASP A 160 -17.17 8.28 -29.64
CA ASP A 160 -17.10 9.66 -29.13
C ASP A 160 -18.43 10.42 -29.12
N VAL A 161 -19.49 9.83 -29.68
CA VAL A 161 -20.82 10.45 -29.80
C VAL A 161 -21.90 9.48 -29.29
N ASN A 162 -22.91 10.02 -28.61
CA ASN A 162 -24.18 9.34 -28.33
C ASN A 162 -25.28 9.94 -29.23
N ALA A 163 -26.19 9.10 -29.71
CA ALA A 163 -27.36 9.50 -30.49
C ALA A 163 -28.67 9.12 -29.80
N SER A 164 -29.69 9.95 -29.97
CA SER A 164 -31.06 9.67 -29.52
C SER A 164 -32.10 10.26 -30.48
N VAL A 165 -33.33 9.73 -30.45
CA VAL A 165 -34.45 10.31 -31.23
C VAL A 165 -35.26 11.22 -30.32
N ILE A 166 -35.42 12.49 -30.74
CA ILE A 166 -36.22 13.50 -30.05
C ILE A 166 -37.44 13.83 -30.92
N TYR A 167 -38.58 14.11 -30.29
CA TYR A 167 -39.75 14.66 -30.98
C TYR A 167 -39.88 16.16 -30.68
N ASP A 168 -39.63 16.99 -31.69
CA ASP A 168 -39.81 18.43 -31.63
C ASP A 168 -41.29 18.75 -31.85
N GLN A 169 -42.01 18.93 -30.76
CA GLN A 169 -43.44 19.30 -30.76
C GLN A 169 -43.68 20.65 -31.45
N GLY A 170 -42.75 21.60 -31.36
CA GLY A 170 -42.88 22.92 -31.97
C GLY A 170 -42.83 22.86 -33.50
N ALA A 171 -41.98 21.99 -34.04
CA ALA A 171 -41.85 21.74 -35.47
C ALA A 171 -42.74 20.59 -35.98
N GLY A 172 -43.36 19.81 -35.09
CA GLY A 172 -44.15 18.62 -35.44
C GLY A 172 -43.33 17.53 -36.15
N SER A 173 -42.06 17.37 -35.78
CA SER A 173 -41.11 16.46 -36.46
C SER A 173 -40.21 15.70 -35.49
N HIS A 174 -39.70 14.55 -35.92
CA HIS A 174 -38.68 13.77 -35.21
C HIS A 174 -37.28 14.19 -35.65
N ARG A 175 -36.32 14.24 -34.73
CA ARG A 175 -34.92 14.58 -35.00
C ARG A 175 -33.99 13.58 -34.34
N ILE A 176 -32.81 13.40 -34.90
CA ILE A 176 -31.69 12.74 -34.22
C ILE A 176 -30.94 13.83 -33.45
N LEU A 177 -30.75 13.61 -32.15
CA LEU A 177 -29.87 14.40 -31.32
C LEU A 177 -28.56 13.66 -31.14
N LEU A 178 -27.47 14.26 -31.58
CA LEU A 178 -26.11 13.85 -31.29
C LEU A 178 -25.62 14.61 -30.06
N THR A 179 -24.93 13.92 -29.16
CA THR A 179 -24.29 14.50 -27.98
C THR A 179 -22.87 13.98 -27.90
N SER A 180 -21.90 14.88 -27.81
CA SER A 180 -20.50 14.51 -27.61
C SER A 180 -20.36 13.82 -26.26
N LYS A 181 -19.51 12.79 -26.18
CA LYS A 181 -19.14 12.20 -24.88
C LYS A 181 -18.11 13.03 -24.12
N HIS A 182 -17.55 14.04 -24.78
CA HIS A 182 -16.51 14.92 -24.26
C HIS A 182 -17.03 16.36 -24.13
N THR A 183 -16.80 16.97 -22.98
CA THR A 183 -17.05 18.39 -22.73
C THR A 183 -15.87 19.24 -23.18
N GLY A 184 -16.04 20.55 -23.38
CA GLY A 184 -14.95 21.46 -23.72
C GLY A 184 -15.13 22.10 -25.10
N ALA A 185 -14.62 23.32 -25.27
CA ALA A 185 -14.81 24.16 -26.45
C ALA A 185 -14.28 23.53 -27.73
N ASP A 186 -13.21 22.73 -27.64
CA ASP A 186 -12.59 22.08 -28.80
C ASP A 186 -13.29 20.76 -29.20
N ASN A 187 -14.17 20.23 -28.35
CA ASN A 187 -14.86 18.95 -28.56
C ASN A 187 -16.15 19.10 -29.40
N VAL A 188 -16.00 19.76 -30.55
CA VAL A 188 -17.05 20.02 -31.53
C VAL A 188 -17.29 18.80 -32.42
N ILE A 189 -18.55 18.43 -32.61
CA ILE A 189 -19.00 17.38 -33.53
C ILE A 189 -19.06 17.96 -34.95
N THR A 190 -18.29 17.39 -35.86
CA THR A 190 -18.41 17.60 -37.30
C THR A 190 -19.02 16.37 -37.95
N VAL A 191 -20.04 16.55 -38.79
CA VAL A 191 -20.70 15.46 -39.52
C VAL A 191 -20.62 15.73 -41.01
N THR A 192 -20.06 14.77 -41.76
CA THR A 192 -19.99 14.80 -43.22
C THR A 192 -20.81 13.65 -43.78
N SER A 193 -21.93 13.98 -44.43
CA SER A 193 -22.82 12.99 -45.05
C SER A 193 -22.44 12.75 -46.51
N ALA A 194 -21.97 11.54 -46.83
CA ALA A 194 -21.70 11.05 -48.19
C ALA A 194 -22.82 10.08 -48.64
N GLN A 195 -24.06 10.41 -48.29
CA GLN A 195 -25.23 9.61 -48.66
C GLN A 195 -25.59 9.78 -50.14
N ASP A 196 -26.05 8.71 -50.79
CA ASP A 196 -26.30 8.64 -52.23
C ASP A 196 -27.53 9.44 -52.71
N GLY A 197 -28.33 9.96 -51.78
CA GLY A 197 -29.53 10.75 -52.05
C GLY A 197 -30.64 9.98 -52.78
N GLY A 198 -30.62 8.64 -52.76
CA GLY A 198 -31.55 7.76 -53.47
C GLY A 198 -32.97 7.75 -52.87
N THR A 199 -33.44 6.59 -52.40
CA THR A 199 -34.75 6.49 -51.73
C THR A 199 -34.62 6.85 -50.25
N GLY A 200 -34.93 8.10 -49.89
CA GLY A 200 -34.99 8.56 -48.50
C GLY A 200 -34.48 9.98 -48.30
N SER A 201 -34.68 10.53 -47.11
CA SER A 201 -34.17 11.84 -46.71
C SER A 201 -32.70 11.72 -46.28
N ILE A 202 -31.81 12.62 -46.74
CA ILE A 202 -30.41 12.70 -46.28
C ILE A 202 -30.40 13.23 -44.85
N ALA A 203 -29.66 12.61 -43.94
CA ALA A 203 -29.47 13.11 -42.58
C ALA A 203 -28.52 14.31 -42.60
N ASP A 204 -29.03 15.47 -42.18
CA ASP A 204 -28.33 16.75 -42.22
C ASP A 204 -28.23 17.30 -40.80
N PHE A 205 -26.99 17.52 -40.36
CA PHE A 205 -26.63 18.05 -39.05
C PHE A 205 -25.98 19.44 -39.14
N SER A 206 -26.08 20.13 -40.29
CA SER A 206 -25.49 21.46 -40.49
C SER A 206 -26.23 22.62 -39.78
N GLY A 207 -27.28 22.30 -39.01
CA GLY A 207 -28.03 23.27 -38.23
C GLY A 207 -27.21 23.86 -37.06
N THR A 208 -27.73 24.93 -36.46
CA THR A 208 -27.13 25.48 -35.24
C THR A 208 -27.16 24.45 -34.11
N PRO A 209 -26.06 24.30 -33.34
CA PRO A 209 -26.05 23.44 -32.16
C PRO A 209 -27.18 23.78 -31.19
N ILE A 210 -27.75 22.75 -30.57
CA ILE A 210 -28.73 22.91 -29.48
C ILE A 210 -28.02 23.32 -28.20
N GLN A 211 -26.79 22.83 -28.02
CA GLN A 211 -25.87 23.23 -26.97
C GLN A 211 -24.47 23.34 -27.57
N GLU A 212 -23.81 24.47 -27.34
CA GLU A 212 -22.42 24.66 -27.76
C GLU A 212 -21.46 23.89 -26.87
N ALA A 213 -20.35 23.45 -27.45
CA ALA A 213 -19.22 22.95 -26.69
C ALA A 213 -18.59 24.12 -25.94
N ALA A 214 -18.34 23.97 -24.64
CA ALA A 214 -17.77 25.04 -23.82
C ALA A 214 -16.83 24.50 -22.77
N ASN A 215 -15.82 25.28 -22.40
CA ASN A 215 -14.92 24.98 -21.30
C ASN A 215 -15.53 25.42 -19.96
N ALA A 216 -15.13 24.72 -18.89
CA ALA A 216 -15.29 25.20 -17.55
C ALA A 216 -14.37 26.40 -17.34
N VAL A 217 -14.86 27.44 -16.67
CA VAL A 217 -14.06 28.60 -16.31
C VAL A 217 -14.18 28.82 -14.82
N LEU A 218 -13.04 28.88 -14.15
CA LEU A 218 -12.96 29.25 -12.74
C LEU A 218 -11.88 30.29 -12.49
N THR A 219 -12.06 31.05 -11.42
CA THR A 219 -11.11 32.06 -10.97
C THR A 219 -10.62 31.73 -9.58
N LEU A 220 -9.29 31.65 -9.42
CA LEU A 220 -8.60 31.53 -8.14
C LEU A 220 -8.18 32.93 -7.65
N GLY A 221 -8.64 33.28 -6.45
CA GLY A 221 -8.43 34.58 -5.83
C GLY A 221 -9.48 35.63 -6.21
N SER A 222 -9.38 36.82 -5.64
CA SER A 222 -10.31 37.94 -5.92
C SER A 222 -9.64 39.31 -6.08
N GLY A 223 -8.31 39.34 -6.11
CA GLY A 223 -7.52 40.56 -6.32
C GLY A 223 -7.16 40.80 -7.79
N PRO A 224 -6.41 41.88 -8.08
CA PRO A 224 -5.95 42.20 -9.44
C PRO A 224 -5.06 41.12 -10.10
N GLY A 225 -4.50 40.21 -9.31
CA GLY A 225 -3.71 39.06 -9.79
C GLY A 225 -4.45 37.72 -9.68
N ALA A 226 -5.79 37.74 -9.63
CA ALA A 226 -6.57 36.52 -9.67
C ALA A 226 -6.27 35.73 -10.95
N ILE A 227 -6.20 34.41 -10.82
CA ILE A 227 -5.87 33.50 -11.92
C ILE A 227 -7.18 32.96 -12.46
N THR A 228 -7.52 33.31 -13.69
CA THR A 228 -8.66 32.70 -14.41
C THR A 228 -8.13 31.57 -15.26
N ALA A 229 -8.66 30.37 -15.03
CA ALA A 229 -8.27 29.16 -15.71
C ALA A 229 -9.47 28.55 -16.45
N SER A 230 -9.19 27.95 -17.60
CA SER A 230 -10.20 27.36 -18.50
C SER A 230 -9.83 25.90 -18.75
N TYR A 231 -10.80 25.01 -18.60
CA TYR A 231 -10.59 23.56 -18.70
C TYR A 231 -11.65 22.90 -19.55
N ALA A 232 -11.27 21.84 -20.28
CA ALA A 232 -12.21 21.06 -21.10
C ALA A 232 -13.16 20.20 -20.25
N SER A 233 -12.82 19.90 -18.99
CA SER A 233 -13.60 19.03 -18.10
C SER A 233 -14.19 19.81 -16.92
N ASN A 234 -15.17 19.21 -16.24
CA ASN A 234 -15.64 19.65 -14.91
C ASN A 234 -14.88 18.96 -13.76
N GLN A 235 -13.99 18.04 -14.08
CA GLN A 235 -12.97 17.51 -13.17
C GLN A 235 -11.68 18.25 -13.48
N ILE A 236 -11.25 19.12 -12.57
CA ILE A 236 -10.07 19.96 -12.73
C ILE A 236 -8.96 19.38 -11.88
N GLU A 237 -7.87 19.02 -12.52
CA GLU A 237 -6.63 18.62 -11.89
C GLU A 237 -5.60 19.76 -12.10
N GLU A 238 -4.51 19.75 -11.35
CA GLU A 238 -3.32 20.62 -11.54
C GLU A 238 -3.48 22.13 -11.31
N LEU A 239 -4.70 22.66 -11.12
CA LEU A 239 -4.85 24.07 -10.72
C LEU A 239 -4.16 24.36 -9.38
N ILE A 240 -4.26 23.39 -8.47
CA ILE A 240 -3.53 23.34 -7.21
C ILE A 240 -2.89 21.95 -7.16
N ASP A 241 -1.58 21.91 -6.96
CA ASP A 241 -0.83 20.65 -6.91
C ASP A 241 -1.39 19.71 -5.83
N GLY A 242 -1.61 18.45 -6.19
CA GLY A 242 -2.22 17.42 -5.34
C GLY A 242 -3.72 17.60 -5.03
N VAL A 243 -4.44 18.51 -5.70
CA VAL A 243 -5.87 18.77 -5.46
C VAL A 243 -6.69 18.57 -6.73
N THR A 244 -7.77 17.80 -6.61
CA THR A 244 -8.79 17.62 -7.66
C THR A 244 -10.06 18.38 -7.31
N LEU A 245 -10.56 19.19 -8.24
CA LEU A 245 -11.77 19.98 -8.10
C LEU A 245 -12.88 19.42 -8.98
N SER A 246 -14.05 19.16 -8.39
CA SER A 246 -15.24 18.67 -9.06
C SER A 246 -16.30 19.76 -9.14
N LEU A 247 -16.48 20.36 -10.32
CA LEU A 247 -17.42 21.45 -10.53
C LEU A 247 -18.85 20.91 -10.72
N ASN A 248 -19.75 21.26 -9.80
CA ASN A 248 -21.13 20.76 -9.78
C ASN A 248 -22.13 21.78 -10.33
N SER A 249 -21.91 23.08 -10.05
CA SER A 249 -22.73 24.17 -10.56
C SER A 249 -21.91 25.45 -10.76
N ALA A 250 -22.40 26.36 -11.60
CA ALA A 250 -21.77 27.67 -11.84
C ALA A 250 -22.69 28.79 -11.36
N VAL A 251 -22.23 29.57 -10.38
CA VAL A 251 -22.92 30.76 -9.87
C VAL A 251 -21.94 31.93 -9.90
N PRO A 252 -21.81 32.62 -11.05
CA PRO A 252 -20.85 33.72 -11.23
C PRO A 252 -20.90 34.74 -10.09
N GLY A 253 -19.72 35.10 -9.58
CA GLY A 253 -19.55 36.05 -8.47
C GLY A 253 -19.75 35.46 -7.06
N THR A 254 -20.18 34.20 -6.92
CA THR A 254 -20.22 33.52 -5.61
C THR A 254 -18.84 32.97 -5.27
N LYS A 255 -18.34 33.35 -4.10
CA LYS A 255 -17.03 32.93 -3.61
C LYS A 255 -17.15 31.65 -2.78
N VAL A 256 -16.49 30.60 -3.23
CA VAL A 256 -16.32 29.34 -2.50
C VAL A 256 -14.93 29.33 -1.88
N THR A 257 -14.83 28.92 -0.63
CA THR A 257 -13.54 28.74 0.06
C THR A 257 -13.21 27.26 0.07
N VAL A 258 -12.05 26.91 -0.48
CA VAL A 258 -11.47 25.57 -0.39
C VAL A 258 -10.35 25.61 0.63
N GLU A 259 -10.41 24.71 1.60
CA GLU A 259 -9.39 24.58 2.63
C GLU A 259 -8.74 23.21 2.53
N VAL A 260 -7.43 23.18 2.37
CA VAL A 260 -6.61 21.97 2.44
C VAL A 260 -5.87 22.01 3.77
N ALA A 261 -6.10 21.00 4.60
CA ALA A 261 -5.46 20.85 5.91
C ALA A 261 -5.02 19.40 6.12
N ALA A 262 -4.11 19.16 7.05
CA ALA A 262 -3.75 17.80 7.44
C ALA A 262 -4.97 17.09 8.07
N ASP A 263 -5.25 15.86 7.65
CA ASP A 263 -6.21 14.99 8.33
C ASP A 263 -5.52 14.20 9.43
N VAL A 264 -5.66 14.70 10.65
CA VAL A 264 -5.02 14.11 11.83
C VAL A 264 -5.78 12.89 12.36
N THR A 265 -6.97 12.58 11.83
CA THR A 265 -7.83 11.51 12.34
C THR A 265 -7.14 10.16 12.25
N ALA A 266 -6.61 9.83 11.07
CA ALA A 266 -5.91 8.56 10.85
C ALA A 266 -4.64 8.44 11.71
N ALA A 267 -3.89 9.54 11.87
CA ALA A 267 -2.72 9.59 12.74
C ALA A 267 -3.08 9.39 14.22
N GLN A 268 -4.15 10.05 14.69
CA GLN A 268 -4.64 9.91 16.05
C GLN A 268 -5.08 8.47 16.34
N GLU A 269 -5.92 7.88 15.48
CA GLU A 269 -6.38 6.49 15.62
C GLU A 269 -5.21 5.50 15.63
N ALA A 270 -4.20 5.70 14.78
CA ALA A 270 -3.02 4.85 14.74
C ALA A 270 -2.18 4.93 16.03
N ILE A 271 -2.03 6.13 16.62
CA ILE A 271 -1.34 6.32 17.90
C ILE A 271 -2.14 5.69 19.06
N GLU A 272 -3.46 5.88 19.07
CA GLU A 272 -4.36 5.27 20.07
C GLU A 272 -4.33 3.74 19.99
N GLY A 273 -4.35 3.17 18.78
CA GLY A 273 -4.20 1.74 18.54
C GLY A 273 -2.88 1.19 19.06
N PHE A 274 -1.77 1.85 18.74
CA PHE A 274 -0.44 1.52 19.28
C PHE A 274 -0.42 1.51 20.81
N VAL A 275 -0.96 2.56 21.46
CA VAL A 275 -1.00 2.64 22.93
C VAL A 275 -1.84 1.53 23.53
N SER A 276 -3.00 1.23 22.93
CA SER A 276 -3.87 0.13 23.35
C SER A 276 -3.16 -1.23 23.29
N ASP A 277 -2.51 -1.53 22.17
CA ASP A 277 -1.83 -2.81 21.97
C ASP A 277 -0.59 -2.94 22.87
N PHE A 278 0.17 -1.86 23.04
CA PHE A 278 1.29 -1.81 23.97
C PHE A 278 0.81 -2.12 25.40
N ASN A 279 -0.26 -1.46 25.83
CA ASN A 279 -0.84 -1.67 27.15
C ASN A 279 -1.38 -3.09 27.34
N SER A 280 -1.93 -3.69 26.29
CA SER A 280 -2.41 -5.08 26.28
C SER A 280 -1.27 -6.08 26.47
N VAL A 281 -0.12 -5.86 25.81
CA VAL A 281 1.10 -6.67 26.02
C VAL A 281 1.58 -6.56 27.46
N ILE A 282 1.72 -5.33 27.99
CA ILE A 282 2.19 -5.11 29.38
C ILE A 282 1.23 -5.75 30.39
N GLU A 283 -0.08 -5.58 30.22
CA GLU A 283 -1.08 -6.18 31.09
C GLU A 283 -1.07 -7.71 31.03
N PHE A 284 -0.94 -8.29 29.83
CA PHE A 284 -0.86 -9.72 29.67
C PHE A 284 0.38 -10.27 30.38
N ILE A 285 1.55 -9.66 30.17
CA ILE A 285 2.79 -10.04 30.87
C ILE A 285 2.59 -9.97 32.39
N ASP A 286 2.06 -8.87 32.91
CA ASP A 286 1.85 -8.70 34.35
C ASP A 286 0.91 -9.76 34.93
N ASN A 287 -0.16 -10.10 34.22
CA ASN A 287 -1.06 -11.16 34.62
C ASN A 287 -0.39 -12.54 34.61
N GLN A 288 0.56 -12.79 33.70
CA GLN A 288 1.31 -14.05 33.64
C GLN A 288 2.48 -14.11 34.64
N THR A 289 2.97 -12.98 35.16
CA THR A 289 4.15 -12.94 36.04
C THR A 289 3.84 -12.55 37.49
N ARG A 290 2.59 -12.25 37.85
CA ARG A 290 2.25 -11.83 39.23
C ARG A 290 2.04 -12.99 40.20
N TYR A 291 2.09 -12.66 41.48
CA TYR A 291 1.54 -13.47 42.57
C TYR A 291 0.18 -12.88 42.96
N THR A 292 -0.84 -13.72 43.15
CA THR A 292 -2.18 -13.29 43.56
C THR A 292 -2.38 -13.63 45.05
N PRO A 293 -2.31 -12.63 45.96
CA PRO A 293 -2.38 -12.87 47.40
C PRO A 293 -3.69 -13.51 47.86
N GLU A 294 -4.81 -13.19 47.20
CA GLU A 294 -6.15 -13.65 47.60
C GLU A 294 -6.32 -15.16 47.42
N THR A 295 -5.65 -15.74 46.42
CA THR A 295 -5.69 -17.17 46.13
C THR A 295 -4.41 -17.89 46.55
N GLU A 296 -3.43 -17.15 47.06
CA GLU A 296 -2.06 -17.61 47.34
C GLU A 296 -1.38 -18.31 46.13
N GLN A 297 -1.80 -17.97 44.90
CA GLN A 297 -1.34 -18.63 43.67
C GLN A 297 -0.34 -17.78 42.89
N ALA A 298 0.74 -18.44 42.44
CA ALA A 298 1.68 -17.91 41.47
C ALA A 298 1.12 -18.07 40.05
N SER A 299 1.23 -17.02 39.22
CA SER A 299 0.95 -17.12 37.79
C SER A 299 1.99 -18.00 37.08
N PRO A 300 1.67 -18.56 35.89
CA PRO A 300 2.51 -19.56 35.21
C PRO A 300 3.95 -19.12 34.94
N LEU A 301 4.19 -17.82 34.70
CA LEU A 301 5.49 -17.25 34.33
C LEU A 301 6.13 -16.45 35.48
N LEU A 302 5.68 -16.62 36.73
CA LEU A 302 6.29 -15.96 37.88
C LEU A 302 7.79 -16.33 37.96
N GLY A 303 8.66 -15.31 37.95
CA GLY A 303 10.12 -15.48 38.00
C GLY A 303 10.79 -15.78 36.66
N ASP A 304 10.04 -15.77 35.55
CA ASP A 304 10.60 -15.93 34.21
C ASP A 304 11.42 -14.70 33.80
N ARG A 305 12.72 -14.92 33.56
CA ARG A 305 13.67 -13.85 33.22
C ARG A 305 13.50 -13.36 31.78
N SER A 306 13.11 -14.24 30.85
CA SER A 306 12.94 -13.89 29.44
C SER A 306 11.77 -12.92 29.28
N VAL A 307 10.65 -13.22 29.93
CA VAL A 307 9.46 -12.35 29.95
C VAL A 307 9.75 -11.02 30.65
N SER A 308 10.50 -11.04 31.74
CA SER A 308 10.93 -9.81 32.44
C SER A 308 11.86 -8.96 31.57
N THR A 309 12.76 -9.58 30.80
CA THR A 309 13.66 -8.91 29.86
C THR A 309 12.88 -8.28 28.71
N LEU A 310 11.91 -9.02 28.15
CA LEU A 310 10.98 -8.51 27.14
C LEU A 310 10.26 -7.26 27.65
N LYS A 311 9.61 -7.34 28.81
CA LYS A 311 8.91 -6.19 29.42
C LYS A 311 9.84 -4.98 29.57
N ASN A 312 11.02 -5.16 30.16
CA ASN A 312 11.96 -4.06 30.38
C ASN A 312 12.46 -3.44 29.06
N ARG A 313 12.65 -4.24 28.02
CA ARG A 313 13.08 -3.75 26.71
C ARG A 313 11.99 -2.95 26.01
N LEU A 314 10.74 -3.39 26.08
CA LEU A 314 9.57 -2.65 25.59
C LEU A 314 9.42 -1.31 26.32
N LEU A 315 9.52 -1.31 27.66
CA LEU A 315 9.44 -0.10 28.48
C LEU A 315 10.59 0.89 28.17
N SER A 316 11.81 0.38 27.98
CA SER A 316 12.95 1.24 27.61
C SER A 316 12.73 1.87 26.25
N ALA A 317 12.23 1.13 25.26
CA ALA A 317 12.01 1.64 23.92
C ALA A 317 11.01 2.81 23.85
N VAL A 318 9.97 2.82 24.69
CA VAL A 318 8.98 3.91 24.75
C VAL A 318 9.36 5.07 25.67
N SER A 319 10.33 4.88 26.57
CA SER A 319 10.76 5.91 27.54
C SER A 319 12.08 6.59 27.17
N ASP A 320 12.90 5.93 26.34
CA ASP A 320 14.13 6.50 25.81
C ASP A 320 13.83 7.69 24.87
N THR A 321 14.73 8.66 24.84
CA THR A 321 14.71 9.72 23.84
C THR A 321 15.05 9.16 22.46
N VAL A 322 14.31 9.60 21.45
CA VAL A 322 14.67 9.42 20.04
C VAL A 322 15.57 10.58 19.63
N THR A 323 16.63 10.27 18.89
CA THR A 323 17.47 11.31 18.29
C THR A 323 16.72 11.90 17.10
N THR A 324 16.25 13.13 17.25
CA THR A 324 15.63 13.91 16.18
C THR A 324 16.42 15.19 15.94
N THR A 325 16.32 15.72 14.73
CA THR A 325 17.12 16.86 14.25
C THR A 325 16.48 18.21 14.51
N SER A 326 15.18 18.21 14.76
CA SER A 326 14.37 19.32 15.26
C SER A 326 13.21 18.75 16.06
N GLY A 327 12.76 19.51 17.06
CA GLY A 327 11.51 19.24 17.75
C GLY A 327 11.47 18.00 18.64
N VAL A 328 10.40 17.22 18.46
CA VAL A 328 9.92 16.18 19.38
C VAL A 328 10.91 15.02 19.46
N SER A 329 11.32 14.65 20.68
CA SER A 329 12.25 13.53 20.96
C SER A 329 11.67 12.51 21.94
N ARG A 330 10.47 12.76 22.48
CA ARG A 330 9.79 11.91 23.46
C ARG A 330 8.29 11.87 23.22
N LEU A 331 7.67 10.71 23.46
CA LEU A 331 6.21 10.52 23.45
C LEU A 331 5.48 11.50 24.39
N SER A 332 6.08 11.85 25.54
CA SER A 332 5.48 12.79 26.51
C SER A 332 5.26 14.19 25.94
N GLN A 333 6.05 14.60 24.94
CA GLN A 333 5.90 15.93 24.31
C GLN A 333 4.63 16.02 23.48
N ILE A 334 4.16 14.90 22.91
CA ILE A 334 2.91 14.80 22.15
C ILE A 334 1.72 14.31 23.02
N GLY A 335 1.88 14.30 24.35
CA GLY A 335 0.81 13.89 25.27
C GLY A 335 0.67 12.39 25.50
N VAL A 336 1.69 11.59 25.17
CA VAL A 336 1.71 10.15 25.47
C VAL A 336 2.72 9.87 26.58
N ASP A 337 2.23 9.64 27.80
CA ASP A 337 3.05 9.48 29.01
C ASP A 337 3.07 8.03 29.53
N LEU A 338 4.15 7.65 30.21
CA LEU A 338 4.28 6.35 30.87
C LEU A 338 3.95 6.48 32.36
N ASN A 339 2.97 5.70 32.85
CA ASN A 339 2.61 5.70 34.26
C ASN A 339 3.48 4.74 35.11
N GLU A 340 3.28 4.77 36.43
CA GLU A 340 4.04 3.95 37.41
C GLU A 340 3.90 2.42 37.18
N LYS A 341 2.86 1.98 36.47
CA LYS A 341 2.63 0.56 36.14
C LYS A 341 3.32 0.16 34.82
N GLY A 342 3.99 1.09 34.14
CA GLY A 342 4.59 0.85 32.83
C GLY A 342 3.56 0.81 31.70
N LYS A 343 2.37 1.41 31.89
CA LYS A 343 1.36 1.58 30.84
C LYS A 343 1.42 2.99 30.26
N LEU A 344 1.20 3.11 28.96
CA LEU A 344 1.07 4.37 28.26
C LEU A 344 -0.33 4.99 28.51
N VAL A 345 -0.37 6.30 28.66
CA VAL A 345 -1.58 7.10 28.89
C VAL A 345 -1.57 8.26 27.91
N ILE A 346 -2.70 8.47 27.21
CA ILE A 346 -2.86 9.55 26.23
C ILE A 346 -3.61 10.71 26.88
N ASP A 347 -3.06 11.91 26.76
CA ASP A 347 -3.80 13.17 26.85
C ASP A 347 -4.32 13.52 25.44
N SER A 348 -5.58 13.17 25.18
CA SER A 348 -6.16 13.33 23.83
C SER A 348 -6.16 14.77 23.35
N GLY A 349 -6.35 15.75 24.25
CA GLY A 349 -6.32 17.17 23.88
C GLY A 349 -4.94 17.58 23.41
N LYS A 350 -3.91 17.26 24.21
CA LYS A 350 -2.52 17.56 23.86
C LYS A 350 -2.05 16.82 22.60
N LEU A 351 -2.52 15.59 22.38
CA LEU A 351 -2.20 14.82 21.19
C LEU A 351 -2.83 15.46 19.93
N THR A 352 -4.12 15.83 20.00
CA THR A 352 -4.79 16.53 18.90
C THR A 352 -4.12 17.87 18.60
N ASP A 353 -3.80 18.67 19.63
CA ASP A 353 -3.08 19.95 19.46
C ASP A 353 -1.70 19.74 18.82
N ALA A 354 -0.97 18.69 19.21
CA ALA A 354 0.33 18.36 18.61
C ALA A 354 0.20 17.98 17.13
N LEU A 355 -0.77 17.13 16.78
CA LEU A 355 -1.00 16.69 15.40
C LEU A 355 -1.46 17.84 14.50
N ASN A 356 -2.24 18.79 15.02
CA ASN A 356 -2.67 19.98 14.30
C ASN A 356 -1.57 21.06 14.17
N GLY A 357 -0.46 20.91 14.90
CA GLY A 357 0.59 21.93 14.97
C GLY A 357 0.24 23.13 15.86
N ASP A 358 -0.78 22.99 16.71
CA ASP A 358 -1.21 24.00 17.68
C ASP A 358 -0.34 24.01 18.95
N LEU A 359 0.52 22.98 19.12
CA LEU A 359 1.43 22.88 20.25
C LEU A 359 2.77 23.58 19.98
N GLU A 360 3.10 24.60 20.80
CA GLU A 360 4.33 25.36 20.64
C GLU A 360 5.58 24.47 20.70
N GLY A 361 6.43 24.54 19.67
CA GLY A 361 7.68 23.76 19.57
C GLY A 361 7.50 22.33 19.04
N VAL A 362 6.32 21.97 18.54
CA VAL A 362 6.04 20.68 17.90
C VAL A 362 5.52 20.91 16.48
N ASP A 363 6.34 20.55 15.49
CA ASP A 363 5.90 20.47 14.11
C ASP A 363 5.21 19.10 13.88
N PRO A 364 4.03 19.04 13.24
CA PRO A 364 3.40 17.77 12.89
C PRO A 364 4.32 16.80 12.12
N LYS A 365 5.21 17.33 11.29
CA LYS A 365 6.22 16.53 10.56
C LYS A 365 7.24 15.87 11.50
N ASP A 366 7.53 16.50 12.63
CA ASP A 366 8.41 15.93 13.66
C ASP A 366 7.74 14.77 14.42
N ILE A 367 6.40 14.71 14.44
CA ILE A 367 5.67 13.59 15.06
C ILE A 367 5.88 12.30 14.26
N ARG A 368 5.89 12.38 12.92
CA ARG A 368 6.26 11.23 12.08
C ARG A 368 7.67 10.73 12.41
N ASN A 369 8.62 11.65 12.59
CA ASN A 369 10.01 11.34 12.96
C ASN A 369 10.12 10.66 14.33
N LEU A 370 9.17 10.89 15.24
CA LEU A 370 9.14 10.23 16.54
C LEU A 370 8.83 8.73 16.45
N PHE A 371 8.10 8.28 15.42
CA PHE A 371 7.69 6.88 15.26
C PHE A 371 8.51 6.13 14.21
N GLY A 372 8.75 6.73 13.04
CA GLY A 372 9.37 6.07 11.88
C GLY A 372 10.90 6.16 11.82
N LEU A 373 11.49 5.59 10.77
CA LEU A 373 12.89 5.84 10.40
C LEU A 373 13.02 7.27 9.85
N ASN A 374 13.89 8.07 10.46
CA ASN A 374 14.20 9.42 10.02
C ASN A 374 15.66 9.53 9.59
N GLY A 375 15.91 10.36 8.57
CA GLY A 375 17.24 10.62 8.06
C GLY A 375 17.46 12.10 7.82
N VAL A 376 18.60 12.61 8.24
CA VAL A 376 18.98 14.00 8.00
C VAL A 376 20.29 14.11 7.28
N SER A 377 20.23 14.84 6.19
CA SER A 377 21.38 15.14 5.36
C SER A 377 22.07 16.43 5.79
N SER A 378 23.39 16.46 5.66
CA SER A 378 24.19 17.68 5.78
C SER A 378 24.21 18.52 4.50
N ASN A 379 23.66 18.02 3.38
CA ASN A 379 23.64 18.70 2.09
C ASN A 379 22.20 18.74 1.54
N ALA A 380 21.69 19.94 1.24
CA ALA A 380 20.34 20.14 0.71
C ALA A 380 20.12 19.50 -0.67
N GLY A 381 21.19 19.23 -1.41
CA GLY A 381 21.14 18.49 -2.69
C GLY A 381 21.01 16.97 -2.52
N ILE A 382 21.05 16.46 -1.29
CA ILE A 382 20.87 15.04 -0.95
C ILE A 382 19.80 14.97 0.12
N GLU A 383 18.64 14.42 -0.19
CA GLU A 383 17.49 14.36 0.71
C GLU A 383 17.20 12.90 1.07
N PHE A 384 17.03 12.59 2.37
CA PHE A 384 16.57 11.28 2.79
C PHE A 384 15.10 11.10 2.39
N LEU A 385 14.79 10.02 1.67
CA LEU A 385 13.40 9.68 1.32
C LEU A 385 12.83 8.63 2.26
N THR A 386 13.51 7.49 2.36
CA THR A 386 13.02 6.32 3.11
C THR A 386 14.17 5.35 3.39
N GLY A 387 13.94 4.41 4.29
CA GLY A 387 14.74 3.19 4.44
C GLY A 387 13.87 2.02 4.86
N GLY A 388 14.32 0.81 4.56
CA GLY A 388 13.64 -0.43 4.94
C GLY A 388 13.95 -0.87 6.38
N ILE A 389 13.39 -2.00 6.78
CA ILE A 389 13.76 -2.64 8.07
C ILE A 389 15.24 -3.02 8.11
N ARG A 390 15.87 -3.22 6.95
CA ARG A 390 17.28 -3.60 6.78
C ARG A 390 18.23 -2.41 6.88
N THR A 391 17.75 -1.19 6.69
CA THR A 391 18.54 0.03 6.81
C THR A 391 18.88 0.30 8.28
N LEU A 392 20.14 0.18 8.70
CA LEU A 392 20.54 0.32 10.10
C LEU A 392 20.69 1.78 10.53
N ASP A 393 20.44 2.04 11.81
CA ASP A 393 20.65 3.35 12.45
C ASP A 393 22.13 3.75 12.36
N SER A 394 22.38 5.02 12.06
CA SER A 394 23.74 5.53 11.93
C SER A 394 24.33 5.80 13.32
N LYS A 395 25.38 5.08 13.71
CA LYS A 395 26.15 5.41 14.93
C LYS A 395 27.02 6.65 14.69
N THR A 396 27.53 6.75 13.48
CA THR A 396 28.26 7.84 12.84
C THR A 396 27.51 8.17 11.56
N PRO A 397 27.39 9.45 11.16
CA PRO A 397 26.69 9.81 9.92
C PRO A 397 27.26 9.04 8.73
N TYR A 398 26.39 8.44 7.91
CA TYR A 398 26.79 7.74 6.68
C TYR A 398 27.21 8.77 5.65
N GLU A 399 28.39 8.63 5.08
CA GLU A 399 28.83 9.51 4.01
C GLU A 399 28.17 9.09 2.69
N VAL A 400 27.80 10.06 1.87
CA VAL A 400 27.20 9.87 0.55
C VAL A 400 28.13 10.50 -0.47
N ASP A 401 28.69 9.68 -1.34
CA ASP A 401 29.58 10.08 -2.42
C ASP A 401 28.86 9.85 -3.74
N ILE A 402 28.48 10.94 -4.41
CA ILE A 402 27.83 10.91 -5.70
C ILE A 402 28.93 10.93 -6.77
N THR A 403 28.98 9.87 -7.55
CA THR A 403 29.96 9.73 -8.64
C THR A 403 29.41 10.24 -9.97
N GLN A 404 28.08 10.34 -10.10
CA GLN A 404 27.39 10.83 -11.28
C GLN A 404 26.05 11.46 -10.89
N ALA A 405 25.81 12.69 -11.33
CA ALA A 405 24.50 13.33 -11.19
C ALA A 405 23.49 12.73 -12.16
N ALA A 406 22.20 12.78 -11.82
CA ALA A 406 21.15 12.40 -12.75
C ALA A 406 20.99 13.46 -13.85
N GLU A 407 20.80 13.03 -15.10
CA GLU A 407 20.61 13.89 -16.27
C GLU A 407 19.30 13.55 -16.99
N ARG A 408 18.77 14.55 -17.71
CA ARG A 408 17.58 14.44 -18.56
C ARG A 408 18.06 14.36 -20.01
N ALA A 409 17.37 13.59 -20.86
CA ALA A 409 17.61 13.64 -22.30
C ALA A 409 17.28 15.05 -22.82
N THR A 410 18.22 15.64 -23.55
CA THR A 410 18.08 16.95 -24.19
C THR A 410 18.57 16.89 -25.62
N ILE A 411 17.67 17.08 -26.58
CA ILE A 411 18.06 17.26 -27.98
C ILE A 411 18.01 18.74 -28.34
N THR A 412 18.99 19.20 -29.10
CA THR A 412 19.03 20.56 -29.64
C THR A 412 19.00 20.48 -31.15
N ALA A 413 18.13 21.27 -31.77
CA ALA A 413 17.98 21.36 -33.21
C ALA A 413 19.32 21.68 -33.88
N THR A 414 19.61 20.97 -34.98
CA THR A 414 20.86 21.13 -35.73
C THR A 414 20.98 22.52 -36.36
N ASN A 415 19.86 23.18 -36.65
CA ASN A 415 19.83 24.50 -37.29
C ASN A 415 19.06 25.52 -36.44
N ALA A 416 19.58 26.75 -36.39
CA ALA A 416 18.91 27.87 -35.75
C ALA A 416 17.63 28.28 -36.51
N LEU A 417 16.60 28.64 -35.75
CA LEU A 417 15.38 29.21 -36.29
C LEU A 417 15.62 30.61 -36.86
N ALA A 418 14.86 30.93 -37.91
CA ALA A 418 14.72 32.30 -38.36
C ALA A 418 14.00 33.16 -37.29
N GLY A 419 14.23 34.47 -37.29
CA GLY A 419 13.57 35.38 -36.33
C GLY A 419 12.04 35.47 -36.46
N SER A 420 11.48 34.86 -37.51
CA SER A 420 10.06 34.66 -37.75
C SER A 420 9.91 33.36 -38.55
N VAL A 421 9.01 32.48 -38.13
CA VAL A 421 8.81 31.15 -38.72
C VAL A 421 7.33 31.01 -39.10
N ASP A 422 7.07 30.67 -40.35
CA ASP A 422 5.71 30.41 -40.86
C ASP A 422 5.41 28.92 -40.84
N ILE A 423 4.31 28.55 -40.19
CA ILE A 423 3.74 27.20 -40.17
C ILE A 423 2.44 27.21 -40.98
N ASP A 424 2.34 26.32 -41.96
CA ASP A 424 1.17 26.11 -42.82
C ASP A 424 0.93 24.62 -43.10
N ASP A 425 -0.08 24.31 -43.91
CA ASP A 425 -0.47 22.93 -44.23
C ASP A 425 0.64 22.08 -44.88
N THR A 426 1.75 22.69 -45.32
CA THR A 426 2.89 21.98 -45.93
C THR A 426 3.98 21.61 -44.93
N ASN A 427 4.02 22.24 -43.75
CA ASN A 427 5.09 22.08 -42.75
C ASN A 427 4.58 22.10 -41.29
N ASN A 428 3.37 21.61 -41.04
CA ASN A 428 2.73 21.67 -39.73
C ASN A 428 2.71 20.36 -38.93
N THR A 429 3.26 19.24 -39.41
CA THR A 429 3.24 17.99 -38.64
C THR A 429 4.57 17.64 -38.01
N VAL A 430 4.55 17.21 -36.75
CA VAL A 430 5.72 16.73 -36.01
C VAL A 430 5.44 15.36 -35.37
N GLN A 431 6.45 14.52 -35.32
CA GLN A 431 6.47 13.28 -34.57
C GLN A 431 7.75 13.24 -33.74
N ILE A 432 7.67 12.73 -32.52
CA ILE A 432 8.81 12.60 -31.61
C ILE A 432 8.78 11.25 -30.92
N THR A 433 9.96 10.70 -30.63
CA THR A 433 10.10 9.57 -29.72
C THR A 433 10.56 10.09 -28.37
N LEU A 434 9.74 9.89 -27.33
CA LEU A 434 9.97 10.33 -25.96
C LEU A 434 9.83 9.13 -25.02
N ASP A 435 10.87 8.88 -24.22
CA ASP A 435 10.95 7.83 -23.21
C ASP A 435 10.60 6.42 -23.76
N GLY A 436 10.93 6.18 -25.03
CA GLY A 436 10.66 4.93 -25.74
C GLY A 436 9.28 4.85 -26.42
N THR A 437 8.44 5.87 -26.27
CA THR A 437 7.12 5.97 -26.91
C THR A 437 7.19 6.91 -28.11
N VAL A 438 6.65 6.49 -29.26
CA VAL A 438 6.54 7.33 -30.45
C VAL A 438 5.19 8.03 -30.43
N SER A 439 5.19 9.35 -30.57
CA SER A 439 3.96 10.14 -30.62
C SER A 439 3.12 9.80 -31.85
N GLU A 440 1.83 10.14 -31.81
CA GLU A 440 1.04 10.31 -33.03
C GLU A 440 1.60 11.45 -33.90
N SER A 441 1.07 11.62 -35.11
CA SER A 441 1.39 12.80 -35.94
C SER A 441 0.74 14.04 -35.33
N LEU A 442 1.51 14.77 -34.54
CA LEU A 442 1.09 16.00 -33.88
C LEU A 442 1.01 17.13 -34.91
N THR A 443 -0.08 17.91 -34.88
CA THR A 443 -0.30 19.01 -35.84
C THR A 443 -0.16 20.36 -35.13
N LEU A 444 0.79 21.16 -35.58
CA LEU A 444 0.98 22.54 -35.16
C LEU A 444 -0.06 23.42 -35.84
N ALA A 445 -0.69 24.33 -35.09
CA ALA A 445 -1.55 25.36 -35.66
C ALA A 445 -0.81 26.21 -36.71
N ASN A 446 -1.50 26.54 -37.79
CA ASN A 446 -0.97 27.40 -38.84
C ASN A 446 -0.85 28.85 -38.34
N GLY A 447 0.27 29.51 -38.65
CA GLY A 447 0.53 30.88 -38.21
C GLY A 447 1.97 31.30 -38.42
N THR A 448 2.25 32.55 -38.08
CA THR A 448 3.61 33.12 -38.04
C THR A 448 4.02 33.28 -36.59
N TYR A 449 5.15 32.68 -36.22
CA TYR A 449 5.63 32.61 -34.84
C TYR A 449 7.03 33.22 -34.71
N THR A 450 7.28 33.89 -33.60
CA THR A 450 8.66 34.10 -33.11
C THR A 450 9.24 32.77 -32.59
N PRO A 451 10.58 32.61 -32.49
CA PRO A 451 11.18 31.40 -31.92
C PRO A 451 10.61 31.02 -30.55
N GLU A 452 10.38 31.98 -29.66
CA GLU A 452 9.87 31.76 -28.31
C GLU A 452 8.39 31.34 -28.30
N GLU A 453 7.56 31.97 -29.15
CA GLU A 453 6.16 31.56 -29.33
C GLU A 453 6.07 30.17 -29.94
N LEU A 454 6.96 29.85 -30.89
CA LEU A 454 7.00 28.54 -31.53
C LEU A 454 7.47 27.45 -30.56
N ALA A 455 8.45 27.73 -29.71
CA ALA A 455 8.88 26.81 -28.65
C ALA A 455 7.73 26.50 -27.68
N SER A 456 7.02 27.54 -27.22
CA SER A 456 5.86 27.39 -26.33
C SER A 456 4.72 26.61 -26.99
N HIS A 457 4.45 26.90 -28.27
CA HIS A 457 3.44 26.19 -29.06
C HIS A 457 3.80 24.72 -29.28
N LEU A 458 5.07 24.43 -29.60
CA LEU A 458 5.58 23.07 -29.77
C LEU A 458 5.52 22.29 -28.46
N GLN A 459 5.89 22.90 -27.32
CA GLN A 459 5.78 22.28 -26.00
C GLN A 459 4.33 21.88 -25.70
N ASN A 460 3.40 22.83 -25.83
CA ASN A 460 1.99 22.56 -25.59
C ASN A 460 1.45 21.47 -26.54
N THR A 461 1.91 21.45 -27.79
CA THR A 461 1.48 20.43 -28.76
C THR A 461 1.98 19.04 -28.36
N ILE A 462 3.24 18.91 -27.92
CA ILE A 462 3.81 17.63 -27.49
C ILE A 462 3.16 17.14 -26.19
N ASN A 463 3.02 18.01 -25.19
CA ASN A 463 2.48 17.65 -23.87
C ASN A 463 0.96 17.36 -23.89
N ASN A 464 0.26 17.74 -24.96
CA ASN A 464 -1.16 17.37 -25.17
C ASN A 464 -1.33 16.10 -26.04
N SER A 465 -0.25 15.36 -26.29
CA SER A 465 -0.30 14.13 -27.09
C SER A 465 -1.08 13.02 -26.40
N GLU A 466 -2.00 12.38 -27.13
CA GLU A 466 -2.79 11.26 -26.59
C GLU A 466 -1.93 10.00 -26.41
N THR A 467 -0.92 9.79 -27.25
CA THR A 467 -0.06 8.59 -27.17
C THR A 467 1.08 8.73 -26.17
N LEU A 468 1.61 9.94 -25.96
CA LEU A 468 2.64 10.19 -24.95
C LEU A 468 2.07 10.21 -23.52
N GLY A 469 0.79 10.55 -23.35
CA GLY A 469 0.12 10.46 -22.05
C GLY A 469 0.79 11.33 -20.99
N VAL A 470 1.50 10.71 -20.04
CA VAL A 470 2.19 11.40 -18.93
C VAL A 470 3.64 11.80 -19.24
N HIS A 471 4.11 11.53 -20.46
CA HIS A 471 5.46 11.85 -20.89
C HIS A 471 5.51 13.28 -21.45
N ASP A 472 5.99 14.21 -20.63
CA ASP A 472 6.09 15.64 -20.98
C ASP A 472 7.50 16.08 -21.37
N VAL A 473 7.56 17.21 -22.07
CA VAL A 473 8.81 17.91 -22.40
C VAL A 473 8.76 19.39 -21.99
N ILE A 474 9.96 19.96 -21.83
CA ILE A 474 10.18 21.40 -21.82
C ILE A 474 10.86 21.78 -23.13
N VAL A 475 10.33 22.78 -23.84
CA VAL A 475 10.93 23.30 -25.08
C VAL A 475 11.43 24.71 -24.84
N THR A 476 12.70 24.94 -25.16
CA THR A 476 13.35 26.25 -25.01
C THR A 476 14.05 26.66 -26.29
N VAL A 477 14.42 27.94 -26.38
CA VAL A 477 15.25 28.48 -27.46
C VAL A 477 16.63 28.80 -26.89
N SER A 478 17.68 28.25 -27.49
CA SER A 478 19.06 28.50 -27.09
C SER A 478 19.47 29.95 -27.40
N GLY A 479 20.58 30.42 -26.82
CA GLY A 479 21.15 31.74 -27.17
C GLY A 479 21.60 31.88 -28.64
N SER A 480 21.63 30.78 -29.38
CA SER A 480 21.90 30.72 -30.83
C SER A 480 20.64 30.58 -31.68
N ASN A 481 19.45 30.73 -31.09
CA ASN A 481 18.13 30.53 -31.70
C ASN A 481 17.81 29.08 -32.13
N GLU A 482 18.44 28.07 -31.55
CA GLU A 482 18.11 26.66 -31.80
C GLU A 482 17.03 26.19 -30.82
N LEU A 483 16.05 25.40 -31.29
CA LEU A 483 15.10 24.75 -30.39
C LEU A 483 15.80 23.66 -29.59
N SER A 484 15.54 23.59 -28.30
CA SER A 484 15.99 22.52 -27.43
C SER A 484 14.80 21.88 -26.73
N ILE A 485 14.67 20.56 -26.88
CA ILE A 485 13.60 19.76 -26.27
C ILE A 485 14.23 18.94 -25.16
N THR A 486 13.69 19.03 -23.95
CA THR A 486 14.17 18.32 -22.76
C THR A 486 13.03 17.49 -22.14
N SER A 487 13.18 16.17 -22.05
CA SER A 487 12.20 15.26 -21.39
C SER A 487 12.04 15.64 -19.93
N GLU A 488 10.84 15.69 -19.34
CA GLU A 488 10.61 16.00 -17.90
C GLU A 488 11.16 14.98 -16.91
N VAL A 489 11.43 13.77 -17.39
CA VAL A 489 11.96 12.67 -16.60
C VAL A 489 13.48 12.78 -16.47
N TYR A 490 14.01 12.39 -15.31
CA TYR A 490 15.45 12.20 -15.09
C TYR A 490 15.79 10.72 -15.14
N GLY A 491 17.00 10.38 -15.59
CA GLY A 491 17.51 9.01 -15.55
C GLY A 491 17.66 8.36 -16.91
N ALA A 492 18.08 7.09 -16.91
CA ALA A 492 18.27 6.30 -18.12
C ALA A 492 16.97 6.04 -18.91
N ASN A 493 15.81 6.19 -18.26
CA ASN A 493 14.50 6.12 -18.91
C ASN A 493 14.15 7.39 -19.67
N SER A 494 14.78 8.52 -19.35
CA SER A 494 14.63 9.76 -20.11
C SER A 494 15.31 9.57 -21.46
N GLN A 495 14.54 9.53 -22.55
CA GLN A 495 15.08 9.31 -23.88
C GLN A 495 14.39 10.22 -24.88
N LEU A 496 15.16 10.87 -25.73
CA LEU A 496 14.64 11.68 -26.83
C LEU A 496 15.28 11.21 -28.13
N ALA A 497 14.45 10.98 -29.14
CA ALA A 497 14.93 10.64 -30.47
C ALA A 497 13.91 11.01 -31.56
N SER A 498 14.39 11.05 -32.80
CA SER A 498 13.56 10.97 -34.01
C SER A 498 12.51 12.09 -34.13
N VAL A 499 12.92 13.35 -34.01
CA VAL A 499 12.04 14.48 -34.39
C VAL A 499 11.84 14.46 -35.90
N SER A 500 10.64 14.14 -36.33
CA SER A 500 10.28 13.91 -37.73
C SER A 500 8.93 14.56 -38.06
N GLY A 501 8.44 14.38 -39.28
CA GLY A 501 7.24 15.06 -39.78
C GLY A 501 7.56 16.18 -40.78
N THR A 502 6.54 16.84 -41.30
CA THR A 502 6.73 17.89 -42.32
C THR A 502 7.34 19.17 -41.73
N SER A 503 7.16 19.41 -40.43
CA SER A 503 7.68 20.59 -39.72
C SER A 503 9.13 20.44 -39.27
N ALA A 504 9.67 19.22 -39.16
CA ALA A 504 10.97 18.94 -38.54
C ALA A 504 12.10 19.85 -39.05
N SER A 505 12.24 19.98 -40.38
CA SER A 505 13.25 20.87 -40.99
C SER A 505 12.99 22.37 -40.74
N THR A 506 11.72 22.77 -40.66
CA THR A 506 11.33 24.16 -40.32
C THR A 506 11.62 24.48 -38.85
N LEU A 507 11.49 23.48 -37.99
CA LEU A 507 11.86 23.52 -36.57
C LEU A 507 13.39 23.40 -36.35
N GLY A 508 14.17 23.20 -37.42
CA GLY A 508 15.63 23.12 -37.38
C GLY A 508 16.19 21.73 -37.08
N PHE A 509 15.34 20.70 -36.92
CA PHE A 509 15.75 19.32 -36.70
C PHE A 509 16.01 18.60 -38.02
N ASP A 510 17.00 17.71 -38.03
CA ASP A 510 17.28 16.84 -39.17
C ASP A 510 16.84 15.38 -38.97
N GLY A 511 16.32 15.08 -37.77
CA GLY A 511 15.78 13.78 -37.39
C GLY A 511 16.85 12.78 -36.94
N THR A 512 18.12 13.20 -36.87
CA THR A 512 19.22 12.38 -36.34
C THR A 512 19.52 12.69 -34.88
N GLU A 513 18.94 13.75 -34.33
CA GLU A 513 19.12 14.13 -32.94
C GLU A 513 18.56 13.04 -32.01
N SER A 514 19.41 12.59 -31.11
CA SER A 514 19.02 11.67 -30.04
C SER A 514 19.87 11.92 -28.81
N ASP A 515 19.27 11.74 -27.65
CA ASP A 515 19.95 11.81 -26.37
C ASP A 515 19.25 10.90 -25.36
N SER A 516 19.99 10.48 -24.34
CA SER A 516 19.49 9.67 -23.23
C SER A 516 19.99 10.26 -21.93
N GLY A 517 19.08 10.45 -20.98
CA GLY A 517 19.43 10.83 -19.62
C GLY A 517 20.26 9.76 -18.92
N GLN A 518 20.76 10.11 -17.75
CA GLN A 518 21.60 9.25 -16.93
C GLN A 518 21.03 9.17 -15.52
N ASP A 519 21.02 7.98 -14.93
CA ASP A 519 20.66 7.84 -13.51
C ASP A 519 21.77 8.40 -12.62
N VAL A 520 21.40 8.83 -11.42
CA VAL A 520 22.37 9.13 -10.37
C VAL A 520 23.21 7.89 -10.06
N ALA A 521 24.51 8.03 -9.91
CA ALA A 521 25.38 6.96 -9.42
C ALA A 521 26.15 7.43 -8.20
N GLY A 522 26.38 6.54 -7.24
CA GLY A 522 27.06 6.88 -6.01
C GLY A 522 27.20 5.68 -5.07
N VAL A 523 27.91 5.91 -3.98
CA VAL A 523 28.11 4.93 -2.91
C VAL A 523 27.77 5.56 -1.56
N PHE A 524 27.37 4.70 -0.63
CA PHE A 524 27.29 5.05 0.79
C PHE A 524 28.56 4.56 1.47
N ILE A 525 29.19 5.38 2.31
CA ILE A 525 30.38 4.98 3.05
C ILE A 525 30.00 4.92 4.54
N VAL A 526 30.09 3.72 5.10
CA VAL A 526 29.72 3.44 6.50
C VAL A 526 30.95 2.92 7.24
N ASP A 527 31.41 3.64 8.25
CA ASP A 527 32.62 3.31 9.02
C ASP A 527 33.85 3.02 8.13
N GLY A 528 33.95 3.70 6.99
CA GLY A 528 35.03 3.56 6.01
C GLY A 528 34.88 2.39 5.02
N VAL A 529 33.74 1.70 5.03
CA VAL A 529 33.39 0.64 4.06
C VAL A 529 32.41 1.20 3.03
N GLU A 530 32.74 1.05 1.75
CA GLU A 530 31.84 1.41 0.64
C GLU A 530 30.73 0.36 0.47
N GLU A 531 29.50 0.84 0.49
CA GLU A 531 28.27 0.11 0.23
C GLU A 531 27.62 0.69 -1.05
N ILE A 532 27.33 -0.16 -2.03
CA ILE A 532 26.97 0.28 -3.38
C ILE A 532 25.54 0.85 -3.38
N GLY A 533 25.35 1.98 -4.07
CA GLY A 533 24.04 2.53 -4.39
C GLY A 533 23.66 2.26 -5.85
N LYS A 534 22.42 1.85 -6.09
CA LYS A 534 21.79 1.70 -7.40
C LYS A 534 20.99 2.96 -7.73
N GLY A 535 21.29 3.58 -8.86
CA GLY A 535 20.57 4.73 -9.39
C GLY A 535 19.22 4.37 -9.99
N SER A 536 18.25 5.24 -9.82
CA SER A 536 16.99 5.27 -10.58
C SER A 536 16.52 6.71 -10.68
N GLY A 537 16.72 7.34 -11.84
CA GLY A 537 16.54 8.77 -12.02
C GLY A 537 17.36 9.58 -11.02
N ARG A 538 16.68 10.41 -10.22
CA ARG A 538 17.29 11.20 -9.14
C ARG A 538 17.39 10.46 -7.81
N VAL A 539 17.05 9.18 -7.74
CA VAL A 539 17.05 8.42 -6.48
C VAL A 539 18.21 7.43 -6.46
N LEU A 540 19.03 7.51 -5.42
CA LEU A 540 20.08 6.52 -5.13
C LEU A 540 19.55 5.57 -4.05
N ILE A 541 19.58 4.27 -4.35
CA ILE A 541 19.00 3.20 -3.52
C ILE A 541 20.12 2.26 -3.05
N GLY A 542 20.31 2.08 -1.76
CA GLY A 542 21.28 1.13 -1.23
C GLY A 542 20.94 -0.32 -1.62
N ASP A 543 21.95 -1.05 -2.09
CA ASP A 543 21.78 -2.42 -2.57
C ASP A 543 21.22 -3.34 -1.48
N THR A 544 20.44 -4.34 -1.88
CA THR A 544 19.85 -5.31 -0.95
C THR A 544 20.90 -6.14 -0.23
N ASP A 545 22.14 -6.20 -0.69
CA ASP A 545 23.21 -6.95 -0.04
C ASP A 545 24.06 -6.09 0.92
N ASN A 546 23.79 -4.78 0.98
CA ASN A 546 24.48 -3.87 1.90
C ASN A 546 24.19 -4.24 3.36
N GLU A 547 25.20 -4.11 4.22
CA GLU A 547 25.06 -4.46 5.64
C GLU A 547 24.28 -3.38 6.41
N ASN A 548 24.49 -2.11 6.07
CA ASN A 548 23.94 -0.96 6.81
C ASN A 548 22.92 -0.16 6.00
N THR A 549 23.13 -0.01 4.69
CA THR A 549 22.32 0.87 3.83
C THR A 549 21.34 0.14 2.93
N ALA A 550 21.12 -1.16 3.13
CA ALA A 550 20.11 -1.88 2.36
C ALA A 550 18.75 -1.20 2.45
N ASP A 551 18.13 -0.98 1.29
CA ASP A 551 16.84 -0.28 1.11
C ASP A 551 16.84 1.23 1.46
N LEU A 552 17.98 1.82 1.80
CA LEU A 552 18.11 3.26 2.02
C LEU A 552 17.91 3.99 0.70
N GLN A 553 17.00 4.96 0.66
CA GLN A 553 16.75 5.78 -0.51
C GLN A 553 17.01 7.25 -0.22
N VAL A 554 17.77 7.87 -1.11
CA VAL A 554 18.09 9.28 -1.05
C VAL A 554 17.82 9.93 -2.40
N ARG A 555 17.18 11.10 -2.40
CA ARG A 555 16.99 11.90 -3.60
C ARG A 555 18.19 12.82 -3.76
N VAL A 556 18.74 12.84 -4.95
CA VAL A 556 19.90 13.64 -5.33
C VAL A 556 19.46 14.66 -6.36
N THR A 557 19.54 15.94 -6.00
CA THR A 557 19.24 17.08 -6.87
C THR A 557 20.49 17.85 -7.26
N LEU A 558 21.68 17.35 -6.88
CA LEU A 558 22.96 17.89 -7.32
C LEU A 558 23.09 17.79 -8.85
N THR A 559 23.47 18.89 -9.47
CA THR A 559 23.86 18.93 -10.89
C THR A 559 25.29 18.41 -11.08
N SER A 560 25.66 18.04 -12.31
CA SER A 560 27.02 17.58 -12.63
C SER A 560 28.12 18.58 -12.22
N GLY A 561 27.82 19.89 -12.21
CA GLY A 561 28.74 20.93 -11.73
C GLY A 561 28.80 21.10 -10.21
N GLN A 562 27.87 20.49 -9.47
CA GLN A 562 27.80 20.54 -8.00
C GLN A 562 28.35 19.27 -7.33
N VAL A 563 28.45 18.17 -8.07
CA VAL A 563 29.07 16.93 -7.61
C VAL A 563 30.56 17.18 -7.32
N ALA A 564 30.97 16.90 -6.09
CA ALA A 564 32.34 17.07 -5.62
C ALA A 564 33.22 15.86 -6.00
N ALA A 565 34.54 16.03 -5.89
CA ALA A 565 35.44 14.89 -5.91
C ALA A 565 35.47 14.25 -4.51
N GLY A 566 34.73 13.15 -4.33
CA GLY A 566 34.56 12.44 -3.07
C GLY A 566 33.22 12.76 -2.39
N VAL A 567 33.15 12.64 -1.07
CA VAL A 567 31.91 12.79 -0.29
C VAL A 567 31.21 14.13 -0.52
N ASP A 568 29.96 14.07 -0.99
CA ASP A 568 29.08 15.22 -1.23
C ASP A 568 28.25 15.60 -0.01
N GLY A 569 28.01 14.65 0.90
CA GLY A 569 27.21 14.89 2.09
C GLY A 569 27.26 13.73 3.07
N THR A 570 26.62 13.92 4.22
CA THR A 570 26.44 12.88 5.23
C THR A 570 24.98 12.77 5.59
N ILE A 571 24.53 11.56 5.92
CA ILE A 571 23.17 11.27 6.37
C ILE A 571 23.22 10.63 7.74
N SER A 572 22.58 11.28 8.72
CA SER A 572 22.35 10.72 10.05
C SER A 572 20.98 10.05 10.08
N LEU A 573 20.96 8.72 10.27
CA LEU A 573 19.75 7.91 10.39
C LEU A 573 19.47 7.57 11.84
N SER A 574 18.22 7.74 12.26
CA SER A 574 17.74 7.33 13.57
C SER A 574 16.38 6.66 13.41
N ARG A 575 16.07 5.68 14.27
CA ARG A 575 14.73 5.11 14.35
C ARG A 575 13.95 5.74 15.49
N GLY A 576 12.73 6.13 15.17
CA GLY A 576 11.69 6.44 16.13
C GLY A 576 11.31 5.26 17.00
N VAL A 577 10.41 5.52 17.94
CA VAL A 577 9.90 4.54 18.90
C VAL A 577 9.33 3.32 18.20
N SER A 578 8.55 3.52 17.13
CA SER A 578 7.94 2.40 16.42
C SER A 578 8.95 1.55 15.68
N GLY A 579 9.89 2.17 14.96
CA GLY A 579 10.97 1.45 14.28
C GLY A 579 11.87 0.65 15.24
N ARG A 580 12.17 1.20 16.43
CA ARG A 580 12.95 0.52 17.47
C ARG A 580 12.20 -0.68 18.07
N LEU A 581 10.92 -0.50 18.36
CA LEU A 581 10.06 -1.58 18.87
C LEU A 581 9.88 -2.68 17.83
N ASP A 582 9.56 -2.32 16.58
CA ASP A 582 9.34 -3.27 15.49
C ASP A 582 10.60 -4.08 15.19
N THR A 583 11.78 -3.45 15.18
CA THR A 583 13.06 -4.16 15.03
C THR A 583 13.30 -5.16 16.16
N TYR A 584 12.98 -4.78 17.40
CA TYR A 584 13.14 -5.68 18.54
C TYR A 584 12.13 -6.82 18.51
N ILE A 585 10.86 -6.51 18.21
CA ILE A 585 9.76 -7.47 18.11
C ILE A 585 10.04 -8.49 17.00
N SER A 586 10.44 -8.03 15.81
CA SER A 586 10.83 -8.89 14.69
C SER A 586 11.87 -9.93 15.10
N LYS A 587 12.87 -9.55 15.90
CA LYS A 587 13.91 -10.48 16.39
C LYS A 587 13.41 -11.51 17.40
N ILE A 588 12.38 -11.19 18.19
CA ILE A 588 11.85 -12.13 19.21
C ILE A 588 10.78 -13.06 18.64
N VAL A 589 10.02 -12.62 17.63
CA VAL A 589 8.97 -13.41 16.95
C VAL A 589 9.47 -14.14 15.70
N ASP A 590 10.75 -13.96 15.33
CA ASP A 590 11.34 -14.64 14.18
C ASP A 590 11.08 -16.15 14.21
N GLY A 591 10.56 -16.67 13.09
CA GLY A 591 10.04 -18.04 13.00
C GLY A 591 11.10 -19.14 13.06
N GLU A 592 12.38 -18.78 12.91
CA GLU A 592 13.50 -19.74 12.89
C GLU A 592 14.41 -19.58 14.11
N THR A 593 14.78 -18.35 14.43
CA THR A 593 15.81 -18.00 15.42
C THR A 593 15.27 -17.16 16.58
N GLY A 594 13.98 -16.81 16.56
CA GLY A 594 13.36 -15.94 17.55
C GLY A 594 13.37 -16.52 18.95
N LEU A 595 13.41 -15.64 19.95
CA LEU A 595 13.40 -16.02 21.36
C LEU A 595 12.11 -16.77 21.73
N LEU A 596 10.96 -16.33 21.24
CA LEU A 596 9.67 -16.95 21.56
C LEU A 596 9.54 -18.33 20.90
N LYS A 597 10.01 -18.45 19.65
CA LYS A 597 10.11 -19.72 18.94
C LYS A 597 11.01 -20.72 19.67
N SER A 598 12.20 -20.26 20.09
CA SER A 598 13.16 -21.07 20.85
C SER A 598 12.56 -21.57 22.17
N ALA A 599 11.83 -20.70 22.88
CA ALA A 599 11.14 -21.08 24.11
C ALA A 599 10.02 -22.09 23.86
N ASP A 600 9.21 -21.92 22.80
CA ASP A 600 8.15 -22.87 22.43
C ASP A 600 8.72 -24.25 22.09
N ASP A 601 9.82 -24.31 21.33
CA ASP A 601 10.51 -25.56 21.01
C ASP A 601 11.11 -26.24 22.25
N GLU A 602 11.65 -25.47 23.19
CA GLU A 602 12.16 -25.99 24.46
C GLU A 602 11.02 -26.62 25.29
N PHE A 603 9.84 -25.97 25.33
CA PHE A 603 8.67 -26.54 26.01
C PHE A 603 8.16 -27.80 25.34
N LYS A 604 8.07 -27.84 24.00
CA LYS A 604 7.70 -29.06 23.25
C LYS A 604 8.66 -30.21 23.58
N SER A 605 9.97 -29.94 23.50
CA SER A 605 10.99 -30.94 23.79
C SER A 605 10.88 -31.50 25.22
N LYS A 606 10.55 -30.65 26.21
CA LYS A 606 10.31 -31.09 27.59
C LYS A 606 9.04 -31.94 27.71
N ILE A 607 7.96 -31.56 27.02
CA ILE A 607 6.71 -32.32 27.00
C ILE A 607 6.95 -33.70 26.38
N ASP A 608 7.62 -33.75 25.23
CA ASP A 608 7.94 -34.99 24.52
C ASP A 608 8.81 -35.92 25.38
N SER A 609 9.82 -35.37 26.07
CA SER A 609 10.66 -36.14 27.00
C SER A 609 9.88 -36.70 28.19
N ILE A 610 8.88 -35.97 28.69
CA ILE A 610 7.98 -36.46 29.74
C ILE A 610 7.05 -37.54 29.19
N ASP A 611 6.51 -37.38 27.98
CA ASP A 611 5.67 -38.38 27.32
C ASP A 611 6.42 -39.69 27.08
N GLU A 612 7.67 -39.63 26.63
CA GLU A 612 8.52 -40.81 26.55
C GLU A 612 8.76 -41.44 27.93
N SER A 613 8.89 -40.64 28.98
CA SER A 613 9.07 -41.14 30.35
C SER A 613 7.80 -41.82 30.88
N ILE A 614 6.62 -41.26 30.59
CA ILE A 614 5.33 -41.87 30.89
C ILE A 614 5.22 -43.20 30.16
N LYS A 615 5.45 -43.22 28.85
CA LYS A 615 5.40 -44.44 28.03
C LYS A 615 6.32 -45.54 28.57
N ARG A 616 7.55 -45.21 28.96
CA ARG A 616 8.47 -46.18 29.58
C ARG A 616 7.91 -46.75 30.89
N VAL A 617 7.32 -45.91 31.75
CA VAL A 617 6.72 -46.38 33.01
C VAL A 617 5.48 -47.24 32.75
N GLU A 618 4.65 -46.88 31.76
CA GLU A 618 3.49 -47.67 31.34
C GLU A 618 3.90 -49.05 30.81
N GLU A 619 4.92 -49.13 29.94
CA GLU A 619 5.46 -50.39 29.43
C GLU A 619 6.00 -51.30 30.55
N ILE A 620 6.72 -50.71 31.53
CA ILE A 620 7.21 -51.42 32.71
C ILE A 620 6.03 -51.90 33.57
N THR A 621 5.02 -51.06 33.78
CA THR A 621 3.84 -51.35 34.58
C THR A 621 3.06 -52.51 33.97
N GLU A 622 2.88 -52.52 32.65
CA GLU A 622 2.17 -53.57 31.94
C GLU A 622 2.94 -54.89 31.93
N SER A 623 4.27 -54.83 31.75
CA SER A 623 5.13 -56.01 31.86
C SER A 623 5.05 -56.62 33.27
N LYS A 624 5.09 -55.79 34.31
CA LYS A 624 4.97 -56.24 35.70
C LYS A 624 3.56 -56.76 36.01
N ARG A 625 2.51 -56.13 35.49
CA ARG A 625 1.12 -56.60 35.57
C ARG A 625 1.02 -58.01 34.99
N THR A 626 1.55 -58.23 33.79
CA THR A 626 1.58 -59.54 33.13
C THR A 626 2.33 -60.59 33.96
N TYR A 627 3.51 -60.23 34.48
CA TYR A 627 4.30 -61.10 35.34
C TYR A 627 3.54 -61.50 36.62
N LEU A 628 2.96 -60.53 37.32
CA LEU A 628 2.18 -60.77 38.54
C LEU A 628 0.95 -61.64 38.25
N ILE A 629 0.23 -61.37 37.17
CA ILE A 629 -0.89 -62.21 36.71
C ILE A 629 -0.45 -63.67 36.52
N ALA A 630 0.69 -63.90 35.87
CA ALA A 630 1.23 -65.24 35.67
C ALA A 630 1.64 -65.93 36.98
N GLU A 631 2.28 -65.19 37.89
CA GLU A 631 2.68 -65.69 39.21
C GLU A 631 1.47 -66.08 40.07
N PHE A 632 0.47 -65.21 40.17
CA PHE A 632 -0.78 -65.49 40.88
C PHE A 632 -1.56 -66.66 40.25
N THR A 633 -1.56 -66.77 38.92
CA THR A 633 -2.18 -67.92 38.23
C THR A 633 -1.48 -69.24 38.57
N ALA A 634 -0.14 -69.25 38.61
CA ALA A 634 0.63 -70.43 38.99
C ALA A 634 0.39 -70.83 40.46
N LEU A 635 0.32 -69.84 41.36
CA LEU A 635 0.01 -70.06 42.78
C LEU A 635 -1.40 -70.66 42.97
N GLU A 636 -2.41 -70.18 42.26
CA GLU A 636 -3.77 -70.75 42.29
C GLU A 636 -3.78 -72.21 41.79
N SER A 637 -3.00 -72.53 40.75
CA SER A 637 -2.85 -73.91 40.27
C SER A 637 -2.24 -74.83 41.33
N ILE A 638 -1.16 -74.39 41.99
CA ILE A 638 -0.51 -75.15 43.08
C ILE A 638 -1.46 -75.31 44.27
N LEU A 639 -2.18 -74.26 44.65
CA LEU A 639 -3.18 -74.32 45.72
C LEU A 639 -4.30 -75.31 45.38
N SER A 640 -4.74 -75.37 44.13
CA SER A 640 -5.74 -76.33 43.67
C SER A 640 -5.23 -77.77 43.79
N GLU A 641 -4.00 -78.03 43.37
CA GLU A 641 -3.34 -79.34 43.53
C GLU A 641 -3.16 -79.72 45.01
N LEU A 642 -2.79 -78.78 45.87
CA LEU A 642 -2.64 -78.99 47.31
C LEU A 642 -4.00 -79.26 47.98
N GLN A 643 -5.06 -78.55 47.62
CA GLN A 643 -6.41 -78.81 48.12
C GLN A 643 -6.94 -80.17 47.64
N ASN A 644 -6.68 -80.55 46.38
CA ASN A 644 -7.01 -81.86 45.84
C ASN A 644 -6.23 -82.98 46.55
N THR A 645 -4.93 -82.78 46.77
CA THR A 645 -4.07 -83.72 47.53
C THR A 645 -4.51 -83.81 48.98
N GLY A 646 -4.84 -82.69 49.62
CA GLY A 646 -5.39 -82.64 50.98
C GLY A 646 -6.72 -83.39 51.07
N SER A 647 -7.62 -83.19 50.10
CA SER A 647 -8.89 -83.91 49.99
C SER A 647 -8.68 -85.41 49.78
N PHE A 648 -7.70 -85.80 48.95
CA PHE A 648 -7.32 -87.19 48.73
C PHE A 648 -6.72 -87.83 50.00
N ILE A 649 -5.80 -87.15 50.68
CA ILE A 649 -5.23 -87.60 51.96
C ILE A 649 -6.33 -87.72 53.00
N SER A 650 -7.24 -86.75 53.10
CA SER A 650 -8.40 -86.81 53.98
C SER A 650 -9.32 -87.97 53.64
N SER A 651 -9.58 -88.26 52.35
CA SER A 651 -10.37 -89.44 51.97
C SER A 651 -9.65 -90.75 52.30
N GLN A 652 -8.33 -90.80 52.13
CA GLN A 652 -7.50 -91.96 52.47
C GLN A 652 -7.45 -92.19 54.00
N LEU A 653 -7.28 -91.13 54.80
CA LEU A 653 -7.34 -91.18 56.26
C LEU A 653 -8.73 -91.58 56.76
N ASN A 654 -9.80 -91.05 56.15
CA ASN A 654 -11.16 -91.46 56.45
C ASN A 654 -11.37 -92.94 56.10
N SER A 655 -10.82 -93.44 54.99
CA SER A 655 -10.86 -94.86 54.63
C SER A 655 -10.07 -95.76 55.59
N LEU A 656 -8.94 -95.28 56.14
CA LEU A 656 -8.14 -95.99 57.15
C LEU A 656 -8.84 -96.00 58.53
N SER A 657 -9.51 -94.90 58.90
CA SER A 657 -10.33 -94.85 60.12
C SER A 657 -11.55 -95.79 60.03
N ALA A 658 -12.16 -95.92 58.85
CA ALA A 658 -13.24 -96.86 58.58
C ALA A 658 -12.78 -98.34 58.58
N PHE A 659 -11.50 -98.62 58.29
CA PHE A 659 -10.91 -99.95 58.46
C PHE A 659 -10.76 -100.32 59.94
N ASN A 660 -10.40 -99.35 60.79
CA ASN A 660 -10.27 -99.55 62.24
C ASN A 660 -11.63 -99.67 62.97
N SER A 661 -12.73 -99.17 62.39
CA SER A 661 -14.06 -99.28 62.99
C SER A 661 -14.82 -100.57 62.63
N LYS A 662 -14.25 -101.46 61.80
CA LYS A 662 -14.83 -102.77 61.45
C LYS A 662 -14.21 -103.96 62.19
N SER A 663 -13.33 -103.72 63.16
CA SER A 663 -12.85 -104.75 64.10
C SER A 663 -13.21 -104.36 65.54
N LYS A 664 -14.50 -104.51 65.86
CA LYS A 664 -15.00 -104.88 67.20
C LYS A 664 -16.44 -105.34 67.10
#